data_AF-A0A7V1M478-F1
#
_entry.id   AF-A0A7V1M478-F1
#
_cell.length_a   1.000
_cell.length_b   1.000
_cell.length_c   1.000
_cell.angle_alpha   90.00
_cell.angle_beta   90.00
_cell.angle_gamma   90.00
#
_symmetry.space_group_name_H-M   'P 1'
#
loop_
_entity.id
_entity.type
_entity.pdbx_description
1 polymer ?
#
loop_
_entity_poly.entity_id
_entity_poly.type
_entity_poly.pdbx_seq_one_letter_code
_entity_poly.pdbx_strand_id
1 'polypeptide(L)'
;MMRLVYTLAVLACVLLLASPVLARILYVTPTGDDANSGFSWAEAKRTVNAAVSAASAGDEVWVAAGVYYENIVMKGGLKLYGGFTGTESSLDERPPFPRPQPDPYETVLDGMQAGRVITVPDSETELVTINGLTIRNGQATDFGGGVYGLRVNLSDCIVTSCSAGIWGGGIMLFAESSVERCTITYNQSLSGGGVYVASCRLVDCLIAYNRADVGGGLSTRNGTVEVLRCTLRGNQTDHEGGGAITTELAVVRFADCDFIKNVAQTDGGALKPHSEQTEVIRCRFVQNQADSGGAIHYSRVGWHLRVQESIFMGNEAQQWGGAVRIYYNLSVPVFERCLIAYNTAYYGGGVICDSYTAGEFTECIIAHNTARLDGGGVALYYKCQTRFTLCTISDNFAWRNGGGILYNDTRTAGIRQCVITRNRALGNGGGIYLDASSSPALEECTISENHAVRDGGGVLAQAASSPVLLRCVILGNTAENNGAGVYLLNNASAQLMRCAVTRNTAKNSGGGIYAYNSSPVVLYSMISGNNANYYGGGVYCEWRSSPQVLNSLILDNIAQRSGGGMHIYRECTPTITNCTFAFNTAPNQGGGIYTYGSSPSVSNTIVAFNTSGIFRSGGTPTLSYNCVYGNTNYNYKGITDPTGTNGNISVDPLLTGHNGHLLPDSPCINAGDNGASSGDWLDIDGESRIMDERVDIGADEFVPPTVNGMVVFGDYNGVLPPALDIEVRLGATSEFRNLWLGIDGSFTLPSAPAGVFAFSAKPSHWLRRTVEVDTSAGSVSGIEVSLTNGDIDGDNEVTLFDFGQLVQAFGSLPGDENWNPDADLDGDGEVTLFDFGILVRYFGEIGDE
;
A
#
# COMPACT_ATOMS: atom_id res chain seq x y z
N MET A 1 -29.96 71.73 33.63
CA MET A 1 -30.27 70.66 34.61
C MET A 1 -31.66 70.03 34.45
N MET A 2 -32.50 70.46 33.49
CA MET A 2 -33.86 69.92 33.29
C MET A 2 -34.01 68.98 32.06
N ARG A 3 -32.95 68.82 31.25
CA ARG A 3 -32.90 67.92 30.08
C ARG A 3 -32.27 66.55 30.35
N LEU A 4 -31.65 66.34 31.51
CA LEU A 4 -31.04 65.04 31.88
C LEU A 4 -32.03 64.13 32.61
N VAL A 5 -33.03 64.70 33.29
CA VAL A 5 -34.02 63.95 34.08
C VAL A 5 -35.10 63.31 33.19
N TYR A 6 -35.43 63.92 32.05
CA TYR A 6 -36.40 63.33 31.09
C TYR A 6 -35.82 62.16 30.29
N THR A 7 -34.53 62.18 29.95
CA THR A 7 -33.89 61.09 29.19
C THR A 7 -33.64 59.86 30.06
N LEU A 8 -33.35 60.04 31.35
CA LEU A 8 -33.21 58.94 32.32
C LEU A 8 -34.57 58.34 32.72
N ALA A 9 -35.65 59.11 32.75
CA ALA A 9 -36.99 58.59 33.04
C ALA A 9 -37.57 57.78 31.86
N VAL A 10 -37.29 58.15 30.62
CA VAL A 10 -37.70 57.38 29.43
C VAL A 10 -36.84 56.12 29.25
N LEU A 11 -35.54 56.17 29.57
CA LEU A 11 -34.67 54.98 29.55
C LEU A 11 -35.02 53.99 30.68
N ALA A 12 -35.39 54.47 31.87
CA ALA A 12 -35.84 53.63 32.98
C ALA A 12 -37.24 53.02 32.74
N CYS A 13 -38.16 53.73 32.07
CA CYS A 13 -39.46 53.18 31.69
C CYS A 13 -39.39 52.15 30.55
N VAL A 14 -38.35 52.19 29.69
CA VAL A 14 -38.12 51.17 28.65
C VAL A 14 -37.37 49.94 29.23
N LEU A 15 -36.55 50.12 30.27
CA LEU A 15 -35.88 49.01 31.00
C LEU A 15 -36.78 48.31 32.03
N LEU A 16 -37.93 48.88 32.41
CA LEU A 16 -38.90 48.29 33.35
C LEU A 16 -40.01 47.45 32.67
N LEU A 17 -39.98 47.31 31.33
CA LEU A 17 -40.95 46.49 30.57
C LEU A 17 -40.38 45.18 30.00
N ALA A 18 -39.11 44.88 30.23
CA ALA A 18 -38.53 43.57 29.95
C ALA A 18 -38.15 42.90 31.27
N SER A 19 -39.17 42.49 32.04
CA SER A 19 -38.94 41.41 33.01
C SER A 19 -38.50 40.19 32.20
N PRO A 20 -37.43 39.45 32.58
CA PRO A 20 -37.17 38.16 31.97
C PRO A 20 -38.43 37.33 32.22
N VAL A 21 -39.19 37.03 31.16
CA VAL A 21 -40.26 36.05 31.26
C VAL A 21 -39.54 34.75 31.58
N LEU A 22 -39.59 34.33 32.84
CA LEU A 22 -39.13 33.01 33.25
C LEU A 22 -39.80 31.99 32.34
N ALA A 23 -39.00 31.19 31.63
CA ALA A 23 -39.47 30.08 30.83
C ALA A 23 -40.46 29.24 31.65
N ARG A 24 -41.68 29.07 31.13
CA ARG A 24 -42.76 28.34 31.79
C ARG A 24 -42.82 26.92 31.26
N ILE A 25 -43.33 26.02 32.09
CA ILE A 25 -43.62 24.64 31.68
C ILE A 25 -45.13 24.51 31.50
N LEU A 26 -45.56 24.02 30.33
CA LEU A 26 -46.93 23.66 30.04
C LEU A 26 -47.07 22.13 29.98
N TYR A 27 -48.02 21.59 30.73
CA TYR A 27 -48.25 20.16 30.88
C TYR A 27 -49.42 19.68 30.02
N VAL A 28 -49.26 18.54 29.36
CA VAL A 28 -50.26 17.91 28.48
C VAL A 28 -50.47 16.44 28.85
N THR A 29 -51.72 16.02 28.99
CA THR A 29 -52.08 14.62 29.30
C THR A 29 -53.33 14.18 28.51
N PRO A 30 -53.47 12.90 28.10
CA PRO A 30 -54.63 12.45 27.32
C PRO A 30 -55.96 12.62 28.06
N THR A 31 -55.93 12.69 29.40
CA THR A 31 -57.09 12.89 30.27
C THR A 31 -57.30 14.35 30.69
N GLY A 32 -56.54 15.30 30.15
CA GLY A 32 -56.63 16.72 30.49
C GLY A 32 -57.84 17.43 29.87
N ASP A 33 -57.91 18.75 30.01
CA ASP A 33 -58.90 19.62 29.36
C ASP A 33 -58.21 20.86 28.77
N ASP A 34 -58.51 21.22 27.52
CA ASP A 34 -57.89 22.38 26.86
C ASP A 34 -58.29 23.72 27.48
N ALA A 35 -59.37 23.74 28.26
CA ALA A 35 -59.78 24.88 29.08
C ALA A 35 -58.83 25.10 30.29
N ASN A 36 -58.08 24.09 30.72
CA ASN A 36 -57.17 24.20 31.86
C ASN A 36 -55.99 25.14 31.59
N SER A 37 -55.37 25.65 32.65
CA SER A 37 -54.24 26.58 32.53
C SER A 37 -53.00 25.98 31.87
N GLY A 38 -52.75 24.69 32.09
CA GLY A 38 -51.55 23.98 31.65
C GLY A 38 -50.36 24.09 32.60
N PHE A 39 -50.46 24.76 33.76
CA PHE A 39 -49.28 25.04 34.61
C PHE A 39 -48.95 23.96 35.65
N SER A 40 -49.68 22.84 35.67
CA SER A 40 -49.34 21.64 36.44
C SER A 40 -49.96 20.41 35.79
N TRP A 41 -49.53 19.21 36.15
CA TRP A 41 -50.14 17.96 35.66
C TRP A 41 -51.64 17.85 36.00
N ALA A 42 -52.09 18.36 37.15
CA ALA A 42 -53.50 18.36 37.54
C ALA A 42 -54.36 19.32 36.69
N GLU A 43 -53.75 20.42 36.23
CA GLU A 43 -54.35 21.43 35.36
C GLU A 43 -53.80 21.31 33.93
N ALA A 44 -53.43 20.10 33.51
CA ALA A 44 -52.83 19.87 32.21
C ALA A 44 -53.85 20.07 31.08
N LYS A 45 -53.36 20.54 29.93
CA LYS A 45 -54.16 20.60 28.71
C LYS A 45 -54.35 19.21 28.11
N ARG A 46 -55.42 19.03 27.32
CA ARG A 46 -55.75 17.75 26.69
C ARG A 46 -54.94 17.51 25.42
N THR A 47 -54.74 18.57 24.65
CA THR A 47 -54.09 18.53 23.33
C THR A 47 -52.77 19.26 23.34
N VAL A 48 -51.83 18.79 22.51
CA VAL A 48 -50.51 19.40 22.35
C VAL A 48 -50.64 20.76 21.66
N ASN A 49 -51.53 20.90 20.66
CA ASN A 49 -51.75 22.19 20.00
C ASN A 49 -52.25 23.27 20.95
N ALA A 50 -53.12 22.94 21.91
CA ALA A 50 -53.60 23.92 22.88
C ALA A 50 -52.48 24.41 23.80
N ALA A 51 -51.51 23.55 24.16
CA ALA A 51 -50.34 23.94 24.94
C ALA A 51 -49.35 24.77 24.10
N VAL A 52 -49.00 24.32 22.89
CA VAL A 52 -48.12 25.07 21.98
C VAL A 52 -48.70 26.45 21.63
N SER A 53 -50.02 26.55 21.45
CA SER A 53 -50.71 27.81 21.20
C SER A 53 -50.64 28.78 22.38
N ALA A 54 -50.67 28.26 23.61
CA ALA A 54 -50.58 29.05 24.84
C ALA A 54 -49.14 29.42 25.23
N ALA A 55 -48.14 28.67 24.75
CA ALA A 55 -46.72 28.88 25.02
C ALA A 55 -46.14 30.08 24.26
N SER A 56 -45.11 30.70 24.84
CA SER A 56 -44.28 31.77 24.27
C SER A 56 -42.84 31.28 24.06
N ALA A 57 -42.07 31.95 23.20
CA ALA A 57 -40.66 31.61 22.96
C ALA A 57 -39.87 31.46 24.28
N GLY A 58 -39.10 30.38 24.40
CA GLY A 58 -38.39 29.98 25.61
C GLY A 58 -39.14 29.01 26.53
N ASP A 59 -40.46 28.89 26.39
CA ASP A 59 -41.28 27.95 27.18
C ASP A 59 -41.05 26.49 26.78
N GLU A 60 -41.39 25.59 27.71
CA GLU A 60 -41.34 24.14 27.53
C GLU A 60 -42.74 23.54 27.56
N VAL A 61 -43.00 22.55 26.70
CA VAL A 61 -44.23 21.77 26.67
C VAL A 61 -43.90 20.33 27.01
N TRP A 62 -44.38 19.84 28.14
CA TRP A 62 -44.16 18.50 28.66
C TRP A 62 -45.40 17.64 28.43
N VAL A 63 -45.23 16.53 27.69
CA VAL A 63 -46.33 15.70 27.22
C VAL A 63 -46.24 14.31 27.84
N ALA A 64 -47.30 13.92 28.55
CA ALA A 64 -47.39 12.60 29.17
C ALA A 64 -47.50 11.47 28.13
N ALA A 65 -47.32 10.24 28.57
CA ALA A 65 -47.45 9.04 27.78
C ALA A 65 -48.89 8.90 27.27
N GLY A 66 -49.03 8.51 26.01
CA GLY A 66 -50.32 8.44 25.34
C GLY A 66 -50.22 8.69 23.85
N VAL A 67 -51.35 8.52 23.15
CA VAL A 67 -51.46 8.77 21.71
C VAL A 67 -52.28 10.03 21.49
N TYR A 68 -51.68 10.98 20.78
CA TYR A 68 -52.26 12.27 20.43
C TYR A 68 -52.42 12.34 18.92
N TYR A 69 -53.67 12.49 18.48
CA TYR A 69 -54.04 12.50 17.07
C TYR A 69 -54.14 13.93 16.56
N GLU A 70 -52.99 14.51 16.22
CA GLU A 70 -52.87 15.94 15.92
C GLU A 70 -51.75 16.24 14.91
N ASN A 71 -51.92 17.32 14.14
CA ASN A 71 -50.84 17.98 13.40
C ASN A 71 -50.43 19.23 14.18
N ILE A 72 -49.16 19.31 14.58
CA ILE A 72 -48.63 20.35 15.47
C ILE A 72 -47.96 21.45 14.65
N VAL A 73 -48.27 22.71 14.95
CA VAL A 73 -47.56 23.89 14.41
C VAL A 73 -46.77 24.56 15.54
N MET A 74 -45.46 24.42 15.51
CA MET A 74 -44.54 24.94 16.52
C MET A 74 -44.26 26.43 16.32
N LYS A 75 -43.99 27.15 17.42
CA LYS A 75 -43.45 28.52 17.42
C LYS A 75 -41.95 28.48 17.70
N GLY A 76 -41.21 29.48 17.20
CA GLY A 76 -39.78 29.62 17.43
C GLY A 76 -39.43 29.69 18.91
N GLY A 77 -38.28 29.13 19.28
CA GLY A 77 -37.77 29.15 20.66
C GLY A 77 -38.45 28.19 21.63
N LEU A 78 -39.47 27.44 21.20
CA LEU A 78 -40.16 26.45 22.04
C LEU A 78 -39.39 25.14 22.18
N LYS A 79 -39.59 24.48 23.33
CA LYS A 79 -39.13 23.11 23.56
C LYS A 79 -40.30 22.17 23.80
N LEU A 80 -40.38 21.09 23.03
CA LEU A 80 -41.41 20.06 23.16
C LEU A 80 -40.77 18.75 23.63
N TYR A 81 -41.21 18.28 24.80
CA TYR A 81 -40.67 17.11 25.47
C TYR A 81 -41.75 16.04 25.67
N GLY A 82 -41.50 14.82 25.20
CA GLY A 82 -42.28 13.62 25.52
C GLY A 82 -41.56 12.71 26.49
N GLY A 83 -42.20 11.59 26.86
CA GLY A 83 -41.59 10.59 27.75
C GLY A 83 -41.97 10.69 29.21
N PHE A 84 -43.03 11.44 29.54
CA PHE A 84 -43.47 11.65 30.93
C PHE A 84 -44.59 10.68 31.31
N THR A 85 -44.65 10.26 32.56
CA THR A 85 -45.82 9.56 33.13
C THR A 85 -46.94 10.53 33.51
N GLY A 86 -46.62 11.82 33.64
CA GLY A 86 -47.57 12.85 34.09
C GLY A 86 -47.49 13.12 35.58
N THR A 87 -46.35 12.83 36.20
CA THR A 87 -46.11 13.06 37.64
C THR A 87 -44.80 13.81 37.93
N GLU A 88 -43.97 13.98 36.92
CA GLU A 88 -42.59 14.45 37.04
C GLU A 88 -42.50 15.93 37.40
N SER A 89 -41.47 16.28 38.17
CA SER A 89 -41.18 17.66 38.60
C SER A 89 -39.92 18.27 37.94
N SER A 90 -39.11 17.43 37.30
CA SER A 90 -37.89 17.82 36.59
C SER A 90 -37.70 16.98 35.31
N LEU A 91 -36.97 17.52 34.33
CA LEU A 91 -36.75 16.84 33.04
C LEU A 91 -35.95 15.52 33.21
N ASP A 92 -35.06 15.47 34.20
CA ASP A 92 -34.17 14.33 34.48
C ASP A 92 -34.89 13.13 35.12
N GLU A 93 -36.15 13.31 35.55
CA GLU A 93 -36.99 12.20 36.03
C GLU A 93 -37.47 11.29 34.89
N ARG A 94 -37.31 11.73 33.63
CA ARG A 94 -37.62 10.91 32.46
C ARG A 94 -36.66 9.71 32.34
N PRO A 95 -37.15 8.54 31.93
CA PRO A 95 -36.27 7.41 31.62
C PRO A 95 -35.34 7.72 30.42
N PRO A 96 -34.10 7.19 30.43
CA PRO A 96 -33.15 7.39 29.34
C PRO A 96 -33.63 6.76 28.03
N PHE A 97 -33.24 7.36 26.90
CA PHE A 97 -33.54 6.86 25.55
C PHE A 97 -32.33 6.08 24.97
N PRO A 98 -32.52 5.02 24.17
CA PRO A 98 -33.79 4.40 23.75
C PRO A 98 -34.47 3.62 24.88
N ARG A 99 -35.81 3.64 24.90
CA ARG A 99 -36.63 2.98 25.93
C ARG A 99 -36.97 1.52 25.54
N PRO A 100 -37.04 0.58 26.51
CA PRO A 100 -37.42 -0.81 26.24
C PRO A 100 -38.82 -0.91 25.62
N GLN A 101 -39.03 -1.89 24.73
CA GLN A 101 -40.34 -2.14 24.12
C GLN A 101 -41.08 -3.28 24.84
N PRO A 102 -42.40 -3.16 25.12
CA PRO A 102 -43.24 -1.98 24.90
C PRO A 102 -42.89 -0.84 25.86
N ASP A 103 -42.91 0.39 25.37
CA ASP A 103 -42.51 1.58 26.12
C ASP A 103 -43.71 2.20 26.87
N PRO A 104 -43.81 2.06 28.21
CA PRO A 104 -44.94 2.61 28.98
C PRO A 104 -44.88 4.14 29.13
N TYR A 105 -43.77 4.76 28.73
CA TYR A 105 -43.56 6.21 28.76
C TYR A 105 -43.76 6.83 27.37
N GLU A 106 -44.21 6.05 26.39
CA GLU A 106 -44.26 6.49 25.00
C GLU A 106 -45.29 7.61 24.80
N THR A 107 -44.80 8.78 24.38
CA THR A 107 -45.62 9.87 23.88
C THR A 107 -45.66 9.80 22.36
N VAL A 108 -46.82 9.47 21.79
CA VAL A 108 -47.02 9.31 20.36
C VAL A 108 -47.79 10.50 19.80
N LEU A 109 -47.21 11.18 18.81
CA LEU A 109 -47.90 12.11 17.92
C LEU A 109 -48.22 11.38 16.61
N ASP A 110 -49.50 11.19 16.33
CA ASP A 110 -50.00 10.41 15.20
C ASP A 110 -50.73 11.33 14.20
N GLY A 111 -50.18 11.43 12.98
CA GLY A 111 -50.73 12.23 11.90
C GLY A 111 -51.93 11.60 11.18
N MET A 112 -52.34 10.37 11.53
CA MET A 112 -53.50 9.68 10.95
C MET A 112 -53.51 9.58 9.43
N GLN A 113 -52.35 9.55 8.78
CA GLN A 113 -52.20 9.59 7.32
C GLN A 113 -52.83 10.85 6.70
N ALA A 114 -52.92 11.93 7.46
CA ALA A 114 -53.54 13.18 7.05
C ALA A 114 -52.67 14.37 7.47
N GLY A 115 -51.85 14.86 6.55
CA GLY A 115 -50.97 16.00 6.78
C GLY A 115 -49.70 15.65 7.56
N ARG A 116 -48.84 16.65 7.72
CA ARG A 116 -47.56 16.56 8.42
C ARG A 116 -47.75 16.52 9.94
N VAL A 117 -46.99 15.70 10.67
CA VAL A 117 -47.15 15.61 12.13
C VAL A 117 -46.66 16.86 12.86
N ILE A 118 -45.46 17.38 12.55
CA ILE A 118 -44.91 18.60 13.16
C ILE A 118 -44.40 19.55 12.07
N THR A 119 -44.87 20.79 12.10
CA THR A 119 -44.41 21.89 11.24
C THR A 119 -43.83 23.00 12.09
N VAL A 120 -42.58 23.39 11.82
CA VAL A 120 -42.00 24.68 12.22
C VAL A 120 -42.09 25.60 11.00
N PRO A 121 -42.95 26.64 11.01
CA PRO A 121 -43.09 27.54 9.87
C PRO A 121 -41.79 28.24 9.51
N ASP A 122 -41.56 28.51 8.22
CA ASP A 122 -40.35 29.19 7.73
C ASP A 122 -40.17 30.62 8.28
N SER A 123 -41.24 31.21 8.81
CA SER A 123 -41.21 32.51 9.49
C SER A 123 -40.53 32.48 10.86
N GLU A 124 -40.37 31.29 11.45
CA GLU A 124 -39.73 31.11 12.75
C GLU A 124 -38.19 31.12 12.59
N THR A 125 -37.53 31.98 13.36
CA THR A 125 -36.07 32.19 13.28
C THR A 125 -35.30 31.68 14.49
N GLU A 126 -35.99 31.39 15.59
CA GLU A 126 -35.41 30.86 16.82
C GLU A 126 -35.43 29.33 16.81
N LEU A 127 -34.38 28.71 17.38
CA LEU A 127 -34.21 27.26 17.45
C LEU A 127 -35.37 26.59 18.21
N VAL A 128 -36.01 25.59 17.59
CA VAL A 128 -37.03 24.75 18.23
C VAL A 128 -36.42 23.44 18.68
N THR A 129 -36.72 23.00 19.91
CA THR A 129 -36.27 21.70 20.44
C THR A 129 -37.43 20.71 20.46
N ILE A 130 -37.21 19.50 19.95
CA ILE A 130 -38.17 18.40 19.96
C ILE A 130 -37.45 17.17 20.50
N ASN A 131 -37.96 16.58 21.58
CA ASN A 131 -37.26 15.51 22.26
C ASN A 131 -38.16 14.46 22.94
N GLY A 132 -37.80 13.18 22.83
CA GLY A 132 -38.46 12.09 23.58
C GLY A 132 -39.78 11.58 22.99
N LEU A 133 -40.09 11.88 21.73
CA LEU A 133 -41.37 11.62 21.08
C LEU A 133 -41.31 10.48 20.04
N THR A 134 -42.42 9.77 19.88
CA THR A 134 -42.72 8.96 18.70
C THR A 134 -43.61 9.76 17.76
N ILE A 135 -43.15 10.00 16.54
CA ILE A 135 -43.80 10.78 15.49
C ILE A 135 -44.12 9.83 14.35
N ARG A 136 -45.40 9.59 14.06
CA ARG A 136 -45.79 8.58 13.08
C ARG A 136 -46.99 8.91 12.22
N ASN A 137 -47.12 8.15 11.13
CA ASN A 137 -48.26 8.18 10.21
C ASN A 137 -48.56 9.59 9.65
N GLY A 138 -47.54 10.43 9.48
CA GLY A 138 -47.71 11.71 8.78
C GLY A 138 -47.76 11.49 7.26
N GLN A 139 -48.64 12.20 6.56
CA GLN A 139 -48.74 12.14 5.10
C GLN A 139 -48.85 13.55 4.51
N ALA A 140 -47.73 14.08 4.04
CA ALA A 140 -47.64 15.39 3.41
C ALA A 140 -47.52 15.24 1.89
N THR A 141 -48.21 16.09 1.12
CA THR A 141 -48.08 16.10 -0.35
C THR A 141 -46.82 16.81 -0.82
N ASP A 142 -46.17 17.58 0.05
CA ASP A 142 -44.97 18.35 -0.20
C ASP A 142 -43.74 17.71 0.48
N PHE A 143 -43.43 18.11 1.71
CA PHE A 143 -42.15 17.97 2.37
C PHE A 143 -42.31 17.39 3.78
N GLY A 144 -41.34 16.64 4.28
CA GLY A 144 -41.22 16.33 5.71
C GLY A 144 -42.48 15.69 6.30
N GLY A 145 -42.82 14.45 5.95
CA GLY A 145 -44.11 13.85 6.38
C GLY A 145 -44.28 13.78 7.90
N GLY A 146 -43.21 13.50 8.62
CA GLY A 146 -43.17 13.57 10.09
C GLY A 146 -42.86 14.98 10.58
N VAL A 147 -41.67 15.48 10.26
CA VAL A 147 -41.14 16.77 10.75
C VAL A 147 -40.65 17.63 9.59
N TYR A 148 -41.04 18.90 9.59
CA TYR A 148 -40.51 19.93 8.70
C TYR A 148 -40.14 21.17 9.50
N GLY A 149 -38.99 21.77 9.19
CA GLY A 149 -38.63 23.05 9.78
C GLY A 149 -37.25 23.59 9.43
N LEU A 150 -37.05 24.87 9.74
CA LEU A 150 -35.74 25.53 9.80
C LEU A 150 -35.28 25.58 11.26
N ARG A 151 -33.98 25.42 11.54
CA ARG A 151 -33.40 25.51 12.90
C ARG A 151 -34.15 24.64 13.92
N VAL A 152 -34.09 23.33 13.74
CA VAL A 152 -34.71 22.35 14.65
C VAL A 152 -33.63 21.47 15.27
N ASN A 153 -33.68 21.32 16.59
CA ASN A 153 -32.95 20.28 17.30
C ASN A 153 -33.90 19.13 17.63
N LEU A 154 -33.80 18.03 16.88
CA LEU A 154 -34.56 16.82 17.10
C LEU A 154 -33.68 15.79 17.81
N SER A 155 -34.05 15.34 19.00
CA SER A 155 -33.25 14.36 19.74
C SER A 155 -34.05 13.30 20.45
N ASP A 156 -33.51 12.09 20.61
CA ASP A 156 -34.16 11.00 21.36
C ASP A 156 -35.60 10.71 20.88
N CYS A 157 -35.81 10.78 19.55
CA CYS A 157 -37.13 10.61 18.93
C CYS A 157 -37.18 9.39 18.01
N ILE A 158 -38.39 8.86 17.82
CA ILE A 158 -38.71 7.86 16.80
C ILE A 158 -39.55 8.56 15.72
N VAL A 159 -39.12 8.53 14.46
CA VAL A 159 -39.90 9.02 13.30
C VAL A 159 -40.18 7.87 12.37
N THR A 160 -41.44 7.42 12.30
CA THR A 160 -41.76 6.19 11.58
C THR A 160 -43.03 6.23 10.77
N SER A 161 -43.04 5.51 9.65
CA SER A 161 -44.25 5.31 8.83
C SER A 161 -44.85 6.62 8.30
N CYS A 162 -44.00 7.63 8.06
CA CYS A 162 -44.39 8.91 7.47
C CYS A 162 -44.09 8.93 5.97
N SER A 163 -44.85 9.73 5.23
CA SER A 163 -44.71 9.90 3.79
C SER A 163 -44.72 11.37 3.39
N ALA A 164 -43.87 11.75 2.44
CA ALA A 164 -43.85 13.05 1.78
C ALA A 164 -43.91 12.90 0.26
N GLY A 165 -44.59 13.80 -0.44
CA GLY A 165 -44.70 13.74 -1.90
C GLY A 165 -43.39 14.07 -2.64
N ILE A 166 -42.49 14.85 -2.02
CA ILE A 166 -41.28 15.36 -2.66
C ILE A 166 -40.03 14.99 -1.85
N TRP A 167 -39.78 15.61 -0.69
CA TRP A 167 -38.51 15.45 0.03
C TRP A 167 -38.72 15.12 1.50
N GLY A 168 -37.86 14.24 2.05
CA GLY A 168 -37.83 13.93 3.48
C GLY A 168 -39.09 13.22 3.95
N GLY A 169 -39.25 11.93 3.66
CA GLY A 169 -40.49 11.21 4.01
C GLY A 169 -40.78 11.27 5.51
N GLY A 170 -39.76 11.06 6.34
CA GLY A 170 -39.82 11.27 7.78
C GLY A 170 -39.51 12.71 8.16
N ILE A 171 -38.33 13.20 7.79
CA ILE A 171 -37.77 14.45 8.27
C ILE A 171 -37.27 15.31 7.11
N MET A 172 -37.59 16.60 7.12
CA MET A 172 -36.97 17.59 6.25
C MET A 172 -36.53 18.82 7.05
N LEU A 173 -35.21 19.03 7.16
CA LEU A 173 -34.62 20.10 7.98
C LEU A 173 -33.57 20.92 7.25
N PHE A 174 -33.43 22.20 7.63
CA PHE A 174 -32.45 23.13 7.09
C PHE A 174 -31.82 24.01 8.17
N ALA A 175 -30.83 24.81 7.77
CA ALA A 175 -30.33 25.96 8.53
C ALA A 175 -29.88 25.62 9.96
N GLU A 176 -28.70 25.01 10.10
CA GLU A 176 -28.06 24.71 11.40
C GLU A 176 -28.89 23.78 12.30
N SER A 177 -29.71 22.91 11.70
CA SER A 177 -30.49 21.92 12.44
C SER A 177 -29.64 20.71 12.87
N SER A 178 -30.08 20.02 13.92
CA SER A 178 -29.45 18.79 14.42
C SER A 178 -30.46 17.67 14.62
N VAL A 179 -30.02 16.45 14.32
CA VAL A 179 -30.75 15.21 14.61
C VAL A 179 -29.84 14.29 15.41
N GLU A 180 -30.17 14.02 16.67
CA GLU A 180 -29.28 13.30 17.59
C GLU A 180 -29.99 12.14 18.29
N ARG A 181 -29.41 10.93 18.27
CA ARG A 181 -29.97 9.74 18.95
C ARG A 181 -31.40 9.39 18.51
N CYS A 182 -31.72 9.63 17.24
CA CYS A 182 -33.05 9.37 16.68
C CYS A 182 -33.12 8.05 15.91
N THR A 183 -34.29 7.42 15.91
CA THR A 183 -34.62 6.25 15.09
C THR A 183 -35.60 6.66 13.99
N ILE A 184 -35.20 6.55 12.73
CA ILE A 184 -35.97 7.00 11.55
C ILE A 184 -36.22 5.81 10.63
N THR A 185 -37.46 5.31 10.62
CA THR A 185 -37.77 4.02 9.99
C THR A 185 -39.03 3.98 9.16
N TYR A 186 -39.03 3.15 8.10
CA TYR A 186 -40.23 2.89 7.28
C TYR A 186 -40.89 4.15 6.70
N ASN A 187 -40.10 5.18 6.41
CA ASN A 187 -40.59 6.41 5.81
C ASN A 187 -40.39 6.39 4.29
N GLN A 188 -41.21 7.16 3.57
CA GLN A 188 -41.23 7.17 2.11
C GLN A 188 -41.30 8.57 1.50
N SER A 189 -40.55 8.82 0.43
CA SER A 189 -40.65 10.05 -0.38
C SER A 189 -40.11 9.86 -1.79
N LEU A 190 -40.13 10.91 -2.61
CA LEU A 190 -39.41 10.93 -3.89
C LEU A 190 -37.88 11.00 -3.66
N SER A 191 -37.41 11.85 -2.73
CA SER A 191 -36.00 11.85 -2.31
C SER A 191 -35.81 11.97 -0.79
N GLY A 192 -34.84 11.23 -0.25
CA GLY A 192 -34.58 11.19 1.18
C GLY A 192 -35.72 10.53 1.93
N GLY A 193 -35.92 9.22 1.72
CA GLY A 193 -37.09 8.50 2.24
C GLY A 193 -37.23 8.67 3.74
N GLY A 194 -36.14 8.51 4.47
CA GLY A 194 -36.06 8.84 5.90
C GLY A 194 -35.92 10.34 6.12
N VAL A 195 -34.83 10.90 5.60
CA VAL A 195 -34.36 12.24 5.95
C VAL A 195 -33.92 13.01 4.71
N TYR A 196 -34.27 14.28 4.65
CA TYR A 196 -33.70 15.26 3.74
C TYR A 196 -33.13 16.44 4.52
N VAL A 197 -31.87 16.80 4.28
CA VAL A 197 -31.21 17.90 5.01
C VAL A 197 -30.31 18.80 4.17
N ALA A 198 -30.15 20.04 4.62
CA ALA A 198 -29.07 20.94 4.19
C ALA A 198 -28.52 21.74 5.38
N SER A 199 -27.19 21.88 5.48
CA SER A 199 -26.54 22.54 6.62
C SER A 199 -26.97 21.96 7.97
N CYS A 200 -26.82 20.64 8.16
CA CYS A 200 -27.32 19.91 9.33
C CYS A 200 -26.31 18.90 9.84
N ARG A 201 -26.43 18.53 11.13
CA ARG A 201 -25.65 17.45 11.73
C ARG A 201 -26.54 16.30 12.19
N LEU A 202 -26.16 15.08 11.83
CA LEU A 202 -26.80 13.84 12.26
C LEU A 202 -25.81 13.06 13.12
N VAL A 203 -26.20 12.72 14.36
CA VAL A 203 -25.31 12.08 15.33
C VAL A 203 -26.00 10.90 16.00
N ASP A 204 -25.34 9.75 16.09
CA ASP A 204 -25.82 8.57 16.82
C ASP A 204 -27.23 8.11 16.38
N CYS A 205 -27.57 8.28 15.11
CA CYS A 205 -28.90 7.97 14.57
C CYS A 205 -28.98 6.60 13.88
N LEU A 206 -30.16 5.97 13.97
CA LEU A 206 -30.53 4.81 13.15
C LEU A 206 -31.49 5.25 12.04
N ILE A 207 -31.06 5.11 10.78
CA ILE A 207 -31.89 5.40 9.60
C ILE A 207 -32.09 4.08 8.85
N ALA A 208 -33.27 3.46 8.99
CA ALA A 208 -33.46 2.11 8.49
C ALA A 208 -34.78 1.82 7.78
N TYR A 209 -34.71 0.97 6.77
CA TYR A 209 -35.90 0.50 6.02
C TYR A 209 -36.74 1.63 5.41
N ASN A 210 -36.10 2.75 5.07
CA ASN A 210 -36.74 3.84 4.36
C ASN A 210 -36.61 3.63 2.86
N ARG A 211 -37.57 4.18 2.10
CA ARG A 211 -37.68 3.98 0.66
C ARG A 211 -37.85 5.31 -0.06
N ALA A 212 -37.12 5.50 -1.15
CA ALA A 212 -37.32 6.66 -2.02
C ALA A 212 -37.03 6.33 -3.49
N ASP A 213 -37.35 7.24 -4.41
CA ASP A 213 -36.83 7.12 -5.78
C ASP A 213 -35.33 7.45 -5.83
N VAL A 214 -34.86 8.38 -4.97
CA VAL A 214 -33.45 8.77 -4.84
C VAL A 214 -33.02 8.99 -3.38
N GLY A 215 -31.98 8.29 -2.93
CA GLY A 215 -31.47 8.41 -1.55
C GLY A 215 -32.45 7.82 -0.53
N GLY A 216 -32.52 6.49 -0.45
CA GLY A 216 -33.55 5.78 0.31
C GLY A 216 -33.60 6.16 1.79
N GLY A 217 -32.43 6.29 2.42
CA GLY A 217 -32.32 6.69 3.83
C GLY A 217 -32.21 8.21 3.99
N LEU A 218 -31.15 8.79 3.42
CA LEU A 218 -30.80 10.19 3.55
C LEU A 218 -30.57 10.82 2.17
N SER A 219 -31.01 12.05 2.01
CA SER A 219 -30.64 12.89 0.87
C SER A 219 -30.17 14.25 1.37
N THR A 220 -29.13 14.80 0.76
CA THR A 220 -28.59 16.10 1.14
C THR A 220 -28.41 16.99 -0.07
N ARG A 221 -28.78 18.28 0.02
CA ARG A 221 -28.54 19.23 -1.06
C ARG A 221 -28.06 20.59 -0.56
N ASN A 222 -26.93 21.06 -1.09
CA ASN A 222 -26.27 22.31 -0.68
C ASN A 222 -25.86 22.35 0.81
N GLY A 223 -24.91 23.22 1.14
CA GLY A 223 -24.44 23.43 2.51
C GLY A 223 -23.51 22.34 3.04
N THR A 224 -23.28 22.33 4.36
CA THR A 224 -22.37 21.38 5.02
C THR A 224 -23.17 20.35 5.83
N VAL A 225 -22.97 19.06 5.59
CA VAL A 225 -23.66 18.00 6.33
C VAL A 225 -22.64 17.07 6.98
N GLU A 226 -22.80 16.87 8.28
CA GLU A 226 -22.01 15.92 9.05
C GLU A 226 -22.89 14.76 9.51
N VAL A 227 -22.46 13.53 9.25
CA VAL A 227 -23.13 12.31 9.69
C VAL A 227 -22.13 11.48 10.48
N LEU A 228 -22.36 11.38 11.79
CA LEU A 228 -21.39 10.88 12.76
C LEU A 228 -21.99 9.73 13.56
N ARG A 229 -21.32 8.57 13.59
CA ARG A 229 -21.74 7.40 14.39
C ARG A 229 -23.17 6.93 14.08
N CYS A 230 -23.60 7.12 12.84
CA CYS A 230 -24.94 6.73 12.40
C CYS A 230 -24.92 5.35 11.75
N THR A 231 -26.03 4.62 11.90
CA THR A 231 -26.29 3.37 11.18
C THR A 231 -27.36 3.61 10.12
N LEU A 232 -27.01 3.36 8.86
CA LEU A 232 -27.94 3.37 7.73
C LEU A 232 -28.15 1.95 7.22
N ARG A 233 -29.35 1.41 7.44
CA ARG A 233 -29.59 -0.02 7.25
C ARG A 233 -30.84 -0.34 6.43
N GLY A 234 -30.70 -1.19 5.41
CA GLY A 234 -31.86 -1.73 4.70
C GLY A 234 -32.67 -0.68 3.96
N ASN A 235 -32.08 0.48 3.67
CA ASN A 235 -32.74 1.52 2.89
C ASN A 235 -32.68 1.18 1.41
N GLN A 236 -33.71 1.61 0.67
CA GLN A 236 -33.92 1.19 -0.72
C GLN A 236 -34.22 2.37 -1.64
N THR A 237 -33.63 2.36 -2.84
CA THR A 237 -34.05 3.21 -3.95
C THR A 237 -34.79 2.43 -5.03
N ASP A 238 -35.82 3.04 -5.61
CA ASP A 238 -36.64 2.45 -6.67
C ASP A 238 -36.20 2.81 -8.10
N HIS A 239 -35.35 3.81 -8.26
CA HIS A 239 -34.87 4.25 -9.58
C HIS A 239 -33.37 4.56 -9.57
N GLU A 240 -32.98 5.72 -9.03
CA GLU A 240 -31.61 6.21 -9.12
C GLU A 240 -30.94 6.42 -7.76
N GLY A 241 -29.67 6.03 -7.69
CA GLY A 241 -28.74 6.53 -6.69
C GLY A 241 -28.71 5.81 -5.34
N GLY A 242 -27.83 6.35 -4.48
CA GLY A 242 -27.37 5.76 -3.23
C GLY A 242 -28.46 5.12 -2.40
N GLY A 243 -28.49 3.78 -2.31
CA GLY A 243 -29.55 3.06 -1.59
C GLY A 243 -29.72 3.56 -0.17
N ALA A 244 -28.61 3.94 0.48
CA ALA A 244 -28.60 4.65 1.75
C ALA A 244 -28.66 6.17 1.55
N ILE A 245 -27.70 6.73 0.78
CA ILE A 245 -27.45 8.16 0.72
C ILE A 245 -27.10 8.66 -0.67
N THR A 246 -27.79 9.72 -1.09
CA THR A 246 -27.31 10.60 -2.17
C THR A 246 -26.87 11.95 -1.60
N THR A 247 -25.79 12.51 -2.12
CA THR A 247 -25.32 13.85 -1.75
C THR A 247 -25.33 14.75 -2.98
N GLU A 248 -25.90 15.95 -2.95
CA GLU A 248 -25.96 16.84 -4.12
C GLU A 248 -25.42 18.24 -3.79
N LEU A 249 -24.38 18.70 -4.49
CA LEU A 249 -23.83 20.07 -4.35
C LEU A 249 -23.48 20.50 -2.90
N ALA A 250 -23.13 19.54 -2.04
CA ALA A 250 -22.85 19.75 -0.63
C ALA A 250 -21.38 19.45 -0.26
N VAL A 251 -20.96 19.91 0.91
CA VAL A 251 -19.75 19.40 1.60
C VAL A 251 -20.24 18.40 2.62
N VAL A 252 -19.90 17.12 2.45
CA VAL A 252 -20.43 16.05 3.29
C VAL A 252 -19.32 15.26 3.94
N ARG A 253 -19.44 15.04 5.25
CA ARG A 253 -18.52 14.22 6.03
C ARG A 253 -19.26 13.09 6.73
N PHE A 254 -18.84 11.86 6.43
CA PHE A 254 -19.24 10.65 7.14
C PHE A 254 -18.09 10.20 8.04
N ALA A 255 -18.34 10.05 9.33
CA ALA A 255 -17.36 9.51 10.25
C ALA A 255 -17.95 8.44 11.17
N ASP A 256 -17.27 7.30 11.27
CA ASP A 256 -17.63 6.20 12.17
C ASP A 256 -19.05 5.64 11.91
N CYS A 257 -19.48 5.65 10.63
CA CYS A 257 -20.82 5.25 10.21
C CYS A 257 -20.88 3.85 9.60
N ASP A 258 -22.01 3.18 9.81
CA ASP A 258 -22.29 1.85 9.28
C ASP A 258 -23.37 1.91 8.18
N PHE A 259 -23.04 1.44 6.98
CA PHE A 259 -23.91 1.32 5.82
C PHE A 259 -24.17 -0.16 5.53
N ILE A 260 -25.32 -0.67 5.96
CA ILE A 260 -25.59 -2.11 6.01
C ILE A 260 -26.79 -2.48 5.14
N LYS A 261 -26.62 -3.40 4.18
CA LYS A 261 -27.73 -3.99 3.42
C LYS A 261 -28.62 -2.97 2.70
N ASN A 262 -28.06 -1.86 2.27
CA ASN A 262 -28.80 -0.88 1.48
C ASN A 262 -28.81 -1.32 0.00
N VAL A 263 -29.90 -1.01 -0.69
CA VAL A 263 -30.15 -1.50 -2.04
C VAL A 263 -30.47 -0.34 -2.96
N ALA A 264 -29.76 -0.25 -4.08
CA ALA A 264 -30.09 0.62 -5.20
C ALA A 264 -30.38 -0.21 -6.45
N GLN A 265 -31.30 0.25 -7.31
CA GLN A 265 -31.52 -0.43 -8.59
C GLN A 265 -30.40 -0.20 -9.60
N THR A 266 -29.76 0.97 -9.55
CA THR A 266 -28.77 1.42 -10.55
C THR A 266 -27.40 1.62 -9.91
N ASP A 267 -27.24 2.67 -9.11
CA ASP A 267 -25.92 3.19 -8.77
C ASP A 267 -25.71 3.36 -7.26
N GLY A 268 -24.62 2.79 -6.74
CA GLY A 268 -24.17 3.00 -5.36
C GLY A 268 -25.12 2.35 -4.37
N GLY A 269 -24.92 1.09 -4.00
CA GLY A 269 -25.88 0.42 -3.11
C GLY A 269 -25.99 1.11 -1.74
N ALA A 270 -24.92 1.75 -1.29
CA ALA A 270 -24.94 2.63 -0.12
C ALA A 270 -24.90 4.11 -0.50
N LEU A 271 -23.82 4.55 -1.13
CA LEU A 271 -23.49 5.97 -1.29
C LEU A 271 -23.24 6.31 -2.76
N LYS A 272 -23.95 7.34 -3.24
CA LYS A 272 -23.65 8.00 -4.51
C LYS A 272 -23.19 9.43 -4.21
N PRO A 273 -21.87 9.70 -4.20
CA PRO A 273 -21.36 11.02 -3.91
C PRO A 273 -21.56 11.92 -5.13
N HIS A 274 -22.48 12.87 -5.03
CA HIS A 274 -22.77 13.86 -6.05
C HIS A 274 -22.55 15.30 -5.52
N SER A 275 -21.51 15.49 -4.71
CA SER A 275 -21.27 16.71 -3.94
C SER A 275 -19.87 17.27 -4.19
N GLU A 276 -19.65 18.57 -3.90
CA GLU A 276 -18.37 19.25 -4.18
C GLU A 276 -17.19 18.56 -3.48
N GLN A 277 -17.42 18.12 -2.24
CA GLN A 277 -16.50 17.34 -1.43
C GLN A 277 -17.28 16.31 -0.62
N THR A 278 -16.85 15.04 -0.66
CA THR A 278 -17.33 13.97 0.20
C THR A 278 -16.15 13.32 0.90
N GLU A 279 -16.16 13.33 2.23
CA GLU A 279 -15.21 12.62 3.08
C GLU A 279 -15.89 11.43 3.77
N VAL A 280 -15.23 10.27 3.74
CA VAL A 280 -15.69 9.04 4.37
C VAL A 280 -14.55 8.50 5.22
N ILE A 281 -14.73 8.46 6.54
CA ILE A 281 -13.65 8.15 7.48
C ILE A 281 -14.13 7.10 8.49
N ARG A 282 -13.39 5.99 8.60
CA ARG A 282 -13.71 4.90 9.53
C ARG A 282 -15.14 4.38 9.39
N CYS A 283 -15.64 4.32 8.15
CA CYS A 283 -16.98 3.84 7.86
C CYS A 283 -16.95 2.38 7.40
N ARG A 284 -18.08 1.68 7.57
CA ARG A 284 -18.25 0.29 7.13
C ARG A 284 -19.38 0.20 6.12
N PHE A 285 -19.09 -0.34 4.94
CA PHE A 285 -20.03 -0.64 3.87
C PHE A 285 -20.19 -2.14 3.75
N VAL A 286 -21.27 -2.67 4.30
CA VAL A 286 -21.46 -4.12 4.47
C VAL A 286 -22.72 -4.58 3.73
N GLN A 287 -22.55 -5.54 2.81
CA GLN A 287 -23.64 -6.22 2.12
C GLN A 287 -24.60 -5.29 1.36
N ASN A 288 -24.10 -4.16 0.84
CA ASN A 288 -24.90 -3.28 0.00
C ASN A 288 -24.97 -3.81 -1.44
N GLN A 289 -26.06 -3.48 -2.14
CA GLN A 289 -26.34 -4.01 -3.46
C GLN A 289 -26.72 -2.92 -4.47
N ALA A 290 -26.17 -2.98 -5.68
CA ALA A 290 -26.55 -2.14 -6.81
C ALA A 290 -26.36 -2.86 -8.16
N ASP A 291 -26.72 -2.22 -9.27
CA ASP A 291 -26.24 -2.64 -10.59
C ASP A 291 -24.75 -2.28 -10.79
N SER A 292 -24.39 -1.07 -10.34
CA SER A 292 -23.05 -0.50 -10.45
C SER A 292 -22.59 0.09 -9.11
N GLY A 293 -21.40 -0.30 -8.64
CA GLY A 293 -20.83 0.16 -7.37
C GLY A 293 -21.65 -0.35 -6.18
N GLY A 294 -21.48 -1.62 -5.80
CA GLY A 294 -22.33 -2.26 -4.79
C GLY A 294 -22.37 -1.49 -3.46
N ALA A 295 -21.29 -0.79 -3.09
CA ALA A 295 -21.30 0.21 -2.02
C ALA A 295 -21.29 1.64 -2.56
N ILE A 296 -20.25 2.01 -3.32
CA ILE A 296 -20.03 3.37 -3.80
C ILE A 296 -20.02 3.39 -5.33
N HIS A 297 -20.80 4.29 -5.92
CA HIS A 297 -20.65 4.66 -7.32
C HIS A 297 -20.37 6.16 -7.42
N TYR A 298 -19.21 6.50 -7.97
CA TYR A 298 -18.73 7.86 -8.14
C TYR A 298 -18.55 8.19 -9.63
N SER A 299 -19.29 9.19 -10.14
CA SER A 299 -19.53 9.35 -11.59
C SER A 299 -19.47 10.77 -12.16
N ARG A 300 -19.00 11.79 -11.41
CA ARG A 300 -19.07 13.20 -11.84
C ARG A 300 -17.74 13.94 -11.75
N VAL A 301 -17.52 14.80 -12.74
CA VAL A 301 -16.30 15.59 -12.97
C VAL A 301 -16.24 16.81 -12.04
N GLY A 302 -15.10 17.04 -11.38
CA GLY A 302 -14.78 18.27 -10.65
C GLY A 302 -15.00 18.22 -9.14
N TRP A 303 -15.28 17.05 -8.57
CA TRP A 303 -15.65 16.87 -7.16
C TRP A 303 -14.63 16.00 -6.43
N HIS A 304 -14.48 16.14 -5.11
CA HIS A 304 -13.42 15.42 -4.37
C HIS A 304 -14.03 14.33 -3.50
N LEU A 305 -13.72 13.07 -3.79
CA LEU A 305 -14.03 11.93 -2.92
C LEU A 305 -12.76 11.49 -2.21
N ARG A 306 -12.78 11.53 -0.87
CA ARG A 306 -11.72 10.96 -0.03
C ARG A 306 -12.31 9.90 0.90
N VAL A 307 -11.76 8.71 0.85
CA VAL A 307 -12.15 7.57 1.69
C VAL A 307 -10.93 7.12 2.49
N GLN A 308 -11.06 7.08 3.81
CA GLN A 308 -9.95 6.75 4.72
C GLN A 308 -10.40 5.70 5.73
N GLU A 309 -9.51 4.73 6.01
CA GLU A 309 -9.66 3.80 7.13
C GLU A 309 -11.01 3.05 7.14
N SER A 310 -11.57 2.83 5.95
CA SER A 310 -12.94 2.33 5.79
C SER A 310 -12.96 0.90 5.25
N ILE A 311 -14.04 0.18 5.54
CA ILE A 311 -14.20 -1.24 5.23
C ILE A 311 -15.35 -1.40 4.23
N PHE A 312 -15.11 -2.14 3.16
CA PHE A 312 -16.09 -2.55 2.15
C PHE A 312 -16.16 -4.06 2.11
N MET A 313 -17.19 -4.64 2.72
CA MET A 313 -17.29 -6.08 2.90
C MET A 313 -18.59 -6.68 2.34
N GLY A 314 -18.45 -7.66 1.46
CA GLY A 314 -19.60 -8.46 1.02
C GLY A 314 -20.61 -7.70 0.14
N ASN A 315 -20.22 -6.59 -0.49
CA ASN A 315 -21.09 -5.82 -1.36
C ASN A 315 -21.20 -6.49 -2.74
N GLU A 316 -22.36 -6.34 -3.38
CA GLU A 316 -22.65 -6.96 -4.67
C GLU A 316 -23.09 -5.91 -5.71
N ALA A 317 -22.42 -5.92 -6.86
CA ALA A 317 -22.87 -5.22 -8.05
C ALA A 317 -23.32 -6.23 -9.11
N GLN A 318 -24.43 -5.97 -9.81
CA GLN A 318 -24.84 -6.86 -10.91
C GLN A 318 -23.87 -6.83 -12.09
N GLN A 319 -23.29 -5.65 -12.36
CA GLN A 319 -22.44 -5.43 -13.53
C GLN A 319 -21.03 -4.95 -13.16
N TRP A 320 -20.88 -3.81 -12.50
CA TRP A 320 -19.59 -3.10 -12.44
C TRP A 320 -19.21 -2.72 -11.01
N GLY A 321 -18.04 -3.17 -10.53
CA GLY A 321 -17.45 -2.73 -9.26
C GLY A 321 -18.20 -3.24 -8.04
N GLY A 322 -17.81 -4.40 -7.50
CA GLY A 322 -18.59 -5.05 -6.43
C GLY A 322 -18.70 -4.20 -5.17
N ALA A 323 -17.62 -3.50 -4.81
CA ALA A 323 -17.68 -2.45 -3.79
C ALA A 323 -17.75 -1.06 -4.42
N VAL A 324 -16.79 -0.75 -5.30
CA VAL A 324 -16.55 0.63 -5.75
C VAL A 324 -16.52 0.68 -7.27
N ARG A 325 -17.29 1.60 -7.83
CA ARG A 325 -17.17 2.04 -9.22
C ARG A 325 -16.76 3.50 -9.30
N ILE A 326 -15.69 3.78 -10.03
CA ILE A 326 -15.24 5.11 -10.40
C ILE A 326 -15.42 5.26 -11.92
N TYR A 327 -16.31 6.17 -12.32
CA TYR A 327 -16.78 6.36 -13.70
C TYR A 327 -16.61 7.81 -14.15
N TYR A 328 -16.21 8.01 -15.40
CA TYR A 328 -16.22 9.30 -16.13
C TYR A 328 -15.77 10.52 -15.30
N ASN A 329 -14.47 10.59 -15.01
CA ASN A 329 -13.97 11.60 -14.07
C ASN A 329 -12.61 12.22 -14.44
N LEU A 330 -12.51 13.55 -14.37
CA LEU A 330 -11.23 14.29 -14.42
C LEU A 330 -10.61 14.55 -13.03
N SER A 331 -11.37 14.32 -11.97
CA SER A 331 -10.89 14.41 -10.58
C SER A 331 -10.38 13.06 -10.08
N VAL A 332 -9.55 13.13 -9.04
CA VAL A 332 -8.76 12.02 -8.51
C VAL A 332 -9.37 11.57 -7.18
N PRO A 333 -10.27 10.57 -7.16
CA PRO A 333 -10.76 10.02 -5.90
C PRO A 333 -9.64 9.29 -5.17
N VAL A 334 -9.52 9.52 -3.86
CA VAL A 334 -8.43 8.99 -3.04
C VAL A 334 -8.97 7.99 -2.01
N PHE A 335 -8.36 6.81 -1.97
CA PHE A 335 -8.62 5.75 -1.01
C PHE A 335 -7.34 5.45 -0.22
N GLU A 336 -7.40 5.62 1.10
CA GLU A 336 -6.25 5.43 1.99
C GLU A 336 -6.60 4.43 3.09
N ARG A 337 -5.74 3.44 3.34
CA ARG A 337 -5.90 2.46 4.43
C ARG A 337 -7.27 1.78 4.44
N CYS A 338 -7.82 1.49 3.27
CA CYS A 338 -9.13 0.86 3.14
C CYS A 338 -9.02 -0.66 2.97
N LEU A 339 -9.98 -1.39 3.53
CA LEU A 339 -10.16 -2.83 3.29
C LEU A 339 -11.33 -3.04 2.34
N ILE A 340 -11.09 -3.60 1.16
CA ILE A 340 -12.09 -3.93 0.14
C ILE A 340 -12.10 -5.44 -0.04
N ALA A 341 -13.03 -6.13 0.61
CA ALA A 341 -13.03 -7.58 0.64
C ALA A 341 -14.38 -8.29 0.46
N TYR A 342 -14.33 -9.51 -0.07
CA TYR A 342 -15.49 -10.38 -0.27
C TYR A 342 -16.59 -9.78 -1.16
N ASN A 343 -16.25 -8.82 -2.01
CA ASN A 343 -17.22 -8.17 -2.89
C ASN A 343 -17.35 -8.95 -4.21
N THR A 344 -18.52 -8.85 -4.85
CA THR A 344 -18.81 -9.58 -6.08
C THR A 344 -19.38 -8.66 -7.16
N ALA A 345 -18.89 -8.79 -8.39
CA ALA A 345 -19.45 -8.13 -9.57
C ALA A 345 -19.28 -8.97 -10.84
N TYR A 346 -19.83 -8.51 -11.96
CA TYR A 346 -19.52 -9.09 -13.26
C TYR A 346 -18.14 -8.65 -13.77
N TYR A 347 -17.82 -7.37 -13.63
CA TYR A 347 -16.49 -6.78 -13.86
C TYR A 347 -15.98 -6.07 -12.61
N GLY A 348 -14.70 -6.25 -12.27
CA GLY A 348 -14.09 -5.56 -11.12
C GLY A 348 -14.72 -6.01 -9.80
N GLY A 349 -14.39 -7.22 -9.34
CA GLY A 349 -15.05 -7.84 -8.20
C GLY A 349 -15.00 -6.97 -6.94
N GLY A 350 -13.90 -6.27 -6.70
CA GLY A 350 -13.78 -5.24 -5.67
C GLY A 350 -14.00 -3.84 -6.24
N VAL A 351 -13.09 -3.43 -7.13
CA VAL A 351 -13.00 -2.08 -7.67
C VAL A 351 -13.04 -2.09 -9.18
N ILE A 352 -13.71 -1.12 -9.77
CA ILE A 352 -13.55 -0.78 -11.17
C ILE A 352 -13.33 0.72 -11.37
N CYS A 353 -12.37 1.05 -12.23
CA CYS A 353 -12.14 2.40 -12.72
C CYS A 353 -12.27 2.39 -14.24
N ASP A 354 -13.11 3.26 -14.81
CA ASP A 354 -13.34 3.28 -16.24
C ASP A 354 -13.59 4.70 -16.80
N SER A 355 -13.37 4.89 -18.10
CA SER A 355 -13.70 6.11 -18.85
C SER A 355 -12.93 7.36 -18.39
N TYR A 356 -11.62 7.37 -18.64
CA TYR A 356 -10.70 8.50 -18.40
C TYR A 356 -10.45 8.88 -16.93
N THR A 357 -10.80 8.01 -15.97
CA THR A 357 -10.65 8.26 -14.54
C THR A 357 -9.20 8.10 -14.04
N ALA A 358 -8.85 8.79 -12.95
CA ALA A 358 -7.55 8.63 -12.28
C ALA A 358 -7.72 8.42 -10.76
N GLY A 359 -8.07 7.20 -10.31
CA GLY A 359 -8.16 6.92 -8.87
C GLY A 359 -6.79 6.73 -8.22
N GLU A 360 -6.64 7.09 -6.95
CA GLU A 360 -5.43 6.83 -6.16
C GLU A 360 -5.76 5.95 -4.95
N PHE A 361 -5.06 4.81 -4.86
CA PHE A 361 -5.18 3.86 -3.76
C PHE A 361 -3.83 3.73 -3.05
N THR A 362 -3.82 4.01 -1.76
CA THR A 362 -2.62 3.99 -0.91
C THR A 362 -2.87 3.14 0.33
N GLU A 363 -1.96 2.22 0.64
CA GLU A 363 -2.04 1.35 1.84
C GLU A 363 -3.37 0.56 1.92
N CYS A 364 -3.99 0.27 0.78
CA CYS A 364 -5.26 -0.44 0.73
C CYS A 364 -5.06 -1.95 0.62
N ILE A 365 -5.99 -2.72 1.19
CA ILE A 365 -6.08 -4.17 1.06
C ILE A 365 -7.29 -4.50 0.20
N ILE A 366 -7.09 -5.10 -0.97
CA ILE A 366 -8.13 -5.53 -1.90
C ILE A 366 -8.08 -7.06 -1.96
N ALA A 367 -8.98 -7.73 -1.22
CA ALA A 367 -8.84 -9.17 -1.02
C ALA A 367 -10.13 -10.00 -1.12
N HIS A 368 -10.03 -11.26 -1.54
CA HIS A 368 -11.19 -12.18 -1.59
C HIS A 368 -12.36 -11.69 -2.45
N ASN A 369 -12.13 -10.80 -3.40
CA ASN A 369 -13.18 -10.32 -4.30
C ASN A 369 -13.35 -11.24 -5.51
N THR A 370 -14.56 -11.28 -6.05
CA THR A 370 -14.95 -12.21 -7.13
C THR A 370 -15.54 -11.45 -8.31
N ALA A 371 -14.95 -11.61 -9.50
CA ALA A 371 -15.52 -11.14 -10.76
C ALA A 371 -16.07 -12.31 -11.58
N ARG A 372 -17.35 -12.25 -11.99
CA ARG A 372 -17.99 -13.26 -12.85
C ARG A 372 -17.45 -13.27 -14.28
N LEU A 373 -16.69 -12.25 -14.68
CA LEU A 373 -15.92 -12.23 -15.91
C LEU A 373 -14.46 -11.82 -15.67
N ASP A 374 -14.18 -10.54 -15.47
CA ASP A 374 -12.83 -9.98 -15.56
C ASP A 374 -12.48 -9.07 -14.36
N GLY A 375 -11.22 -9.11 -13.92
CA GLY A 375 -10.69 -8.25 -12.86
C GLY A 375 -11.22 -8.64 -11.48
N GLY A 376 -10.75 -9.76 -10.92
CA GLY A 376 -11.26 -10.31 -9.67
C GLY A 376 -11.17 -9.31 -8.51
N GLY A 377 -10.01 -8.70 -8.30
CA GLY A 377 -9.83 -7.60 -7.36
C GLY A 377 -10.17 -6.26 -8.00
N VAL A 378 -9.46 -5.93 -9.08
CA VAL A 378 -9.49 -4.63 -9.74
C VAL A 378 -9.65 -4.79 -11.24
N ALA A 379 -10.51 -3.98 -11.84
CA ALA A 379 -10.61 -3.81 -13.28
C ALA A 379 -10.40 -2.36 -13.71
N LEU A 380 -9.60 -2.15 -14.75
CA LEU A 380 -9.20 -0.85 -15.28
C LEU A 380 -9.51 -0.79 -16.78
N TYR A 381 -10.39 0.13 -17.18
CA TYR A 381 -10.91 0.22 -18.55
C TYR A 381 -10.83 1.64 -19.14
N TYR A 382 -10.85 1.72 -20.47
CA TYR A 382 -11.18 2.94 -21.24
C TYR A 382 -10.42 4.19 -20.79
N LYS A 383 -9.10 4.13 -20.90
CA LYS A 383 -8.12 5.21 -20.75
C LYS A 383 -8.00 5.72 -19.32
N CYS A 384 -8.37 4.91 -18.33
CA CYS A 384 -8.12 5.22 -16.93
C CYS A 384 -6.62 5.23 -16.60
N GLN A 385 -6.25 6.02 -15.59
CA GLN A 385 -4.90 6.26 -15.06
C GLN A 385 -4.83 6.00 -13.54
N THR A 386 -5.52 4.96 -13.05
CA THR A 386 -5.54 4.62 -11.62
C THR A 386 -4.17 4.16 -11.12
N ARG A 387 -3.75 4.63 -9.94
CA ARG A 387 -2.48 4.28 -9.30
C ARG A 387 -2.69 3.49 -8.01
N PHE A 388 -1.76 2.57 -7.75
CA PHE A 388 -1.70 1.80 -6.51
C PHE A 388 -0.31 1.97 -5.87
N THR A 389 -0.28 2.34 -4.60
CA THR A 389 0.95 2.50 -3.82
C THR A 389 0.81 1.77 -2.49
N LEU A 390 1.79 0.94 -2.12
CA LEU A 390 1.79 0.22 -0.83
C LEU A 390 0.52 -0.64 -0.60
N CYS A 391 -0.12 -1.08 -1.68
CA CYS A 391 -1.36 -1.85 -1.62
C CYS A 391 -1.08 -3.35 -1.60
N THR A 392 -1.96 -4.11 -0.93
CA THR A 392 -2.00 -5.57 -1.03
C THR A 392 -3.24 -5.99 -1.81
N ILE A 393 -3.04 -6.68 -2.93
CA ILE A 393 -4.10 -7.22 -3.79
C ILE A 393 -3.99 -8.73 -3.77
N SER A 394 -4.88 -9.39 -3.02
CA SER A 394 -4.66 -10.78 -2.64
C SER A 394 -5.90 -11.66 -2.66
N ASP A 395 -5.72 -12.94 -2.98
CA ASP A 395 -6.79 -13.94 -2.84
C ASP A 395 -8.07 -13.61 -3.64
N ASN A 396 -7.95 -12.81 -4.72
CA ASN A 396 -9.08 -12.45 -5.58
C ASN A 396 -9.27 -13.47 -6.71
N PHE A 397 -10.50 -13.55 -7.22
CA PHE A 397 -10.90 -14.56 -8.21
C PHE A 397 -11.60 -13.95 -9.43
N ALA A 398 -11.15 -14.31 -10.64
CA ALA A 398 -11.82 -13.99 -11.90
C ALA A 398 -12.17 -15.27 -12.68
N TRP A 399 -13.40 -15.34 -13.18
CA TRP A 399 -13.83 -16.46 -14.05
C TRP A 399 -13.20 -16.45 -15.43
N ARG A 400 -12.68 -15.31 -15.89
CA ARG A 400 -12.00 -15.16 -17.19
C ARG A 400 -10.59 -14.61 -17.01
N ASN A 401 -10.38 -13.31 -16.94
CA ASN A 401 -9.01 -12.77 -16.94
C ASN A 401 -8.73 -11.82 -15.76
N GLY A 402 -7.47 -11.72 -15.37
CA GLY A 402 -7.00 -10.77 -14.35
C GLY A 402 -7.54 -11.13 -12.97
N GLY A 403 -7.03 -12.18 -12.35
CA GLY A 403 -7.48 -12.61 -11.01
C GLY A 403 -7.30 -11.50 -9.99
N GLY A 404 -6.12 -10.88 -9.95
CA GLY A 404 -5.84 -9.70 -9.15
C GLY A 404 -6.28 -8.42 -9.86
N ILE A 405 -5.60 -8.08 -10.96
CA ILE A 405 -5.79 -6.83 -11.69
C ILE A 405 -5.94 -7.10 -13.19
N LEU A 406 -6.88 -6.39 -13.82
CA LEU A 406 -7.03 -6.34 -15.27
C LEU A 406 -6.88 -4.91 -15.79
N TYR A 407 -6.07 -4.74 -16.83
CA TYR A 407 -5.97 -3.52 -17.63
C TYR A 407 -6.48 -3.77 -19.05
N ASN A 408 -7.35 -2.88 -19.55
CA ASN A 408 -7.86 -2.94 -20.92
C ASN A 408 -8.07 -1.52 -21.49
N ASP A 409 -7.34 -1.18 -22.56
CA ASP A 409 -7.36 0.13 -23.21
C ASP A 409 -7.04 1.27 -22.24
N THR A 410 -6.00 1.16 -21.42
CA THR A 410 -5.69 2.16 -20.36
C THR A 410 -4.70 3.23 -20.80
N ARG A 411 -4.72 4.40 -20.13
CA ARG A 411 -3.63 5.38 -20.23
C ARG A 411 -2.72 5.13 -19.03
N THR A 412 -1.42 5.07 -19.26
CA THR A 412 -0.50 4.47 -18.29
C THR A 412 -0.53 5.15 -16.92
N ALA A 413 -0.85 4.36 -15.89
CA ALA A 413 -0.62 4.65 -14.49
C ALA A 413 -0.03 3.42 -13.81
N GLY A 414 0.82 3.67 -12.80
CA GLY A 414 1.75 2.68 -12.26
C GLY A 414 1.27 2.01 -10.98
N ILE A 415 1.97 0.93 -10.65
CA ILE A 415 1.85 0.17 -9.41
C ILE A 415 3.20 0.27 -8.71
N ARG A 416 3.23 0.74 -7.47
CA ARG A 416 4.46 0.94 -6.71
C ARG A 416 4.40 0.25 -5.37
N GLN A 417 5.45 -0.50 -5.03
CA GLN A 417 5.61 -1.11 -3.71
C GLN A 417 4.39 -1.92 -3.28
N CYS A 418 3.72 -2.57 -4.24
CA CYS A 418 2.51 -3.36 -3.99
C CYS A 418 2.82 -4.85 -3.94
N VAL A 419 1.99 -5.58 -3.19
CA VAL A 419 2.00 -7.04 -3.15
C VAL A 419 0.76 -7.57 -3.86
N ILE A 420 0.96 -8.32 -4.93
CA ILE A 420 -0.10 -8.95 -5.73
C ILE A 420 0.04 -10.46 -5.58
N THR A 421 -0.76 -11.07 -4.70
CA THR A 421 -0.50 -12.45 -4.25
C THR A 421 -1.71 -13.37 -4.17
N ARG A 422 -1.54 -14.66 -4.47
CA ARG A 422 -2.59 -15.70 -4.35
C ARG A 422 -3.87 -15.41 -5.13
N ASN A 423 -3.81 -14.58 -6.16
CA ASN A 423 -4.97 -14.31 -7.01
C ASN A 423 -5.13 -15.41 -8.07
N ARG A 424 -6.37 -15.64 -8.49
CA ARG A 424 -6.72 -16.74 -9.40
C ARG A 424 -7.58 -16.28 -10.58
N ALA A 425 -7.18 -16.70 -11.78
CA ALA A 425 -7.99 -16.58 -12.99
C ALA A 425 -8.24 -17.98 -13.61
N LEU A 426 -9.49 -18.28 -14.00
CA LEU A 426 -9.76 -19.50 -14.79
C LEU A 426 -9.38 -19.36 -16.27
N GLY A 427 -9.15 -18.14 -16.75
CA GLY A 427 -8.48 -17.86 -18.01
C GLY A 427 -7.05 -17.41 -17.76
N ASN A 428 -6.79 -16.14 -18.07
CA ASN A 428 -5.44 -15.60 -18.24
C ASN A 428 -5.06 -14.57 -17.17
N GLY A 429 -3.77 -14.44 -16.84
CA GLY A 429 -3.29 -13.40 -15.94
C GLY A 429 -3.78 -13.59 -14.51
N GLY A 430 -3.24 -14.58 -13.79
CA GLY A 430 -3.64 -14.87 -12.41
C GLY A 430 -3.46 -13.66 -11.50
N GLY A 431 -2.28 -13.06 -11.53
CA GLY A 431 -1.98 -11.79 -10.86
C GLY A 431 -2.47 -10.60 -11.67
N ILE A 432 -1.87 -10.39 -12.85
CA ILE A 432 -2.10 -9.22 -13.71
C ILE A 432 -2.36 -9.67 -15.15
N TYR A 433 -3.39 -9.10 -15.75
CA TYR A 433 -3.70 -9.24 -17.17
C TYR A 433 -3.69 -7.88 -17.87
N LEU A 434 -2.91 -7.73 -18.94
CA LEU A 434 -2.77 -6.49 -19.71
C LEU A 434 -3.20 -6.69 -21.16
N ASP A 435 -4.09 -5.82 -21.63
CA ASP A 435 -4.67 -5.87 -22.97
C ASP A 435 -4.85 -4.48 -23.59
N ALA A 436 -5.02 -4.47 -24.91
CA ALA A 436 -5.29 -3.28 -25.72
C ALA A 436 -4.31 -2.13 -25.43
N SER A 437 -3.01 -2.38 -25.69
CA SER A 437 -1.93 -1.39 -25.54
C SER A 437 -1.77 -0.81 -24.12
N SER A 438 -2.08 -1.60 -23.09
CA SER A 438 -1.92 -1.18 -21.69
C SER A 438 -0.50 -1.45 -21.19
N SER A 439 0.26 -0.40 -20.90
CA SER A 439 1.69 -0.51 -20.54
C SER A 439 1.99 0.13 -19.17
N PRO A 440 1.45 -0.39 -18.05
CA PRO A 440 1.73 0.16 -16.73
C PRO A 440 3.21 -0.01 -16.34
N ALA A 441 3.71 0.91 -15.51
CA ALA A 441 4.99 0.79 -14.83
C ALA A 441 4.79 0.15 -13.46
N LEU A 442 5.51 -0.94 -13.20
CA LEU A 442 5.54 -1.64 -11.92
C LEU A 442 6.92 -1.41 -11.30
N GLU A 443 6.95 -0.87 -10.10
CA GLU A 443 8.19 -0.54 -9.39
C GLU A 443 8.16 -1.15 -8.00
N GLU A 444 9.19 -1.92 -7.65
CA GLU A 444 9.34 -2.52 -6.31
C GLU A 444 8.15 -3.39 -5.89
N CYS A 445 7.49 -4.02 -6.87
CA CYS A 445 6.31 -4.85 -6.62
C CYS A 445 6.68 -6.31 -6.42
N THR A 446 5.94 -6.99 -5.55
CA THR A 446 5.99 -8.46 -5.41
C THR A 446 4.75 -9.07 -6.04
N ILE A 447 4.93 -9.92 -7.04
CA ILE A 447 3.88 -10.68 -7.72
C ILE A 447 4.10 -12.15 -7.41
N SER A 448 3.35 -12.72 -6.47
CA SER A 448 3.65 -14.06 -5.96
C SER A 448 2.48 -14.99 -5.83
N GLU A 449 2.71 -16.30 -5.99
CA GLU A 449 1.72 -17.36 -5.72
C GLU A 449 0.38 -17.20 -6.48
N ASN A 450 0.36 -16.44 -7.59
CA ASN A 450 -0.84 -16.28 -8.40
C ASN A 450 -1.01 -17.47 -9.35
N HIS A 451 -2.26 -17.75 -9.73
CA HIS A 451 -2.61 -18.93 -10.50
C HIS A 451 -3.50 -18.59 -11.70
N ALA A 452 -3.09 -19.02 -12.89
CA ALA A 452 -3.89 -19.00 -14.10
C ALA A 452 -4.16 -20.43 -14.60
N VAL A 453 -5.42 -20.77 -14.86
CA VAL A 453 -5.77 -22.07 -15.48
C VAL A 453 -5.40 -22.11 -16.96
N ARG A 454 -5.24 -20.96 -17.63
CA ARG A 454 -4.65 -20.91 -18.96
C ARG A 454 -3.21 -20.42 -18.87
N ASP A 455 -2.98 -19.16 -19.16
CA ASP A 455 -1.63 -18.65 -19.35
C ASP A 455 -1.35 -17.41 -18.47
N GLY A 456 -0.08 -17.15 -18.17
CA GLY A 456 0.31 -15.98 -17.39
C GLY A 456 -0.08 -16.06 -15.91
N GLY A 457 0.57 -16.92 -15.13
CA GLY A 457 0.27 -17.07 -13.70
C GLY A 457 0.44 -15.76 -12.94
N GLY A 458 1.62 -15.15 -13.05
CA GLY A 458 1.93 -13.83 -12.48
C GLY A 458 1.42 -12.70 -13.37
N VAL A 459 2.04 -12.53 -14.53
CA VAL A 459 1.73 -11.46 -15.48
C VAL A 459 1.45 -12.02 -16.86
N LEU A 460 0.40 -11.53 -17.50
CA LEU A 460 0.15 -11.71 -18.93
C LEU A 460 0.00 -10.36 -19.61
N ALA A 461 0.69 -10.17 -20.73
CA ALA A 461 0.54 -9.00 -21.57
C ALA A 461 0.31 -9.37 -23.03
N GLN A 462 -0.69 -8.75 -23.66
CA GLN A 462 -1.01 -8.97 -25.06
C GLN A 462 -1.39 -7.69 -25.80
N ALA A 463 -1.51 -7.81 -27.13
CA ALA A 463 -2.03 -6.76 -28.01
C ALA A 463 -1.25 -5.44 -27.83
N ALA A 464 0.07 -5.51 -28.06
CA ALA A 464 1.03 -4.42 -27.91
C ALA A 464 1.22 -3.86 -26.48
N SER A 465 0.61 -4.47 -25.46
CA SER A 465 0.82 -4.11 -24.05
C SER A 465 2.26 -4.42 -23.62
N SER A 466 3.01 -3.40 -23.23
CA SER A 466 4.46 -3.49 -23.01
C SER A 466 4.82 -2.90 -21.64
N PRO A 467 4.53 -3.62 -20.53
CA PRO A 467 4.77 -3.11 -19.18
C PRO A 467 6.27 -2.95 -18.88
N VAL A 468 6.58 -2.00 -17.99
CA VAL A 468 7.93 -1.82 -17.46
C VAL A 468 7.94 -2.30 -16.02
N LEU A 469 8.80 -3.27 -15.70
CA LEU A 469 8.99 -3.83 -14.38
C LEU A 469 10.39 -3.45 -13.91
N LEU A 470 10.47 -2.72 -12.80
CA LEU A 470 11.71 -2.25 -12.20
C LEU A 470 11.79 -2.73 -10.76
N ARG A 471 12.87 -3.43 -10.39
CA ARG A 471 13.08 -3.94 -9.01
C ARG A 471 11.93 -4.82 -8.52
N CYS A 472 11.28 -5.55 -9.42
CA CYS A 472 10.13 -6.39 -9.10
C CYS A 472 10.51 -7.85 -8.82
N VAL A 473 9.77 -8.50 -7.92
CA VAL A 473 9.92 -9.92 -7.60
C VAL A 473 8.69 -10.67 -8.13
N ILE A 474 8.90 -11.65 -9.01
CA ILE A 474 7.87 -12.53 -9.59
C ILE A 474 8.15 -13.96 -9.10
N LEU A 475 7.44 -14.40 -8.07
CA LEU A 475 7.81 -15.57 -7.28
C LEU A 475 6.69 -16.61 -7.17
N GLY A 476 6.96 -17.88 -7.51
CA GLY A 476 6.05 -18.98 -7.14
C GLY A 476 4.70 -18.96 -7.86
N ASN A 477 4.57 -18.23 -8.97
CA ASN A 477 3.33 -18.19 -9.74
C ASN A 477 3.17 -19.46 -10.58
N THR A 478 1.92 -19.83 -10.88
CA THR A 478 1.61 -21.07 -11.60
C THR A 478 0.66 -20.83 -12.77
N ALA A 479 0.91 -21.53 -13.89
CA ALA A 479 0.03 -21.56 -15.06
C ALA A 479 -0.19 -23.01 -15.51
N GLU A 480 -1.44 -23.38 -15.82
CA GLU A 480 -1.72 -24.74 -16.34
C GLU A 480 -1.44 -24.90 -17.85
N ASN A 481 -1.17 -23.81 -18.55
CA ASN A 481 -0.57 -23.85 -19.88
C ASN A 481 0.82 -23.17 -19.84
N ASN A 482 0.92 -21.89 -20.19
CA ASN A 482 2.20 -21.26 -20.51
C ASN A 482 2.52 -20.02 -19.68
N GLY A 483 3.81 -19.70 -19.55
CA GLY A 483 4.30 -18.43 -19.02
C GLY A 483 3.89 -18.20 -17.58
N ALA A 484 4.37 -19.02 -16.65
CA ALA A 484 3.87 -18.95 -15.27
C ALA A 484 4.30 -17.68 -14.54
N GLY A 485 5.54 -17.21 -14.72
CA GLY A 485 5.96 -15.89 -14.25
C GLY A 485 5.39 -14.78 -15.12
N VAL A 486 5.86 -14.71 -16.38
CA VAL A 486 5.46 -13.70 -17.37
C VAL A 486 5.13 -14.37 -18.70
N TYR A 487 3.95 -14.08 -19.25
CA TYR A 487 3.59 -14.44 -20.61
C TYR A 487 3.36 -13.21 -21.48
N LEU A 488 4.05 -13.15 -22.61
CA LEU A 488 3.95 -12.08 -23.59
C LEU A 488 3.51 -12.65 -24.94
N LEU A 489 2.48 -12.05 -25.53
CA LEU A 489 2.01 -12.45 -26.85
C LEU A 489 1.54 -11.25 -27.69
N ASN A 490 1.48 -11.43 -29.01
CA ASN A 490 0.90 -10.45 -29.93
C ASN A 490 1.54 -9.05 -29.82
N ASN A 491 2.86 -8.99 -30.00
CA ASN A 491 3.68 -7.77 -29.97
C ASN A 491 3.76 -7.08 -28.59
N ALA A 492 3.47 -7.79 -27.50
CA ALA A 492 3.70 -7.33 -26.14
C ALA A 492 5.19 -7.47 -25.77
N SER A 493 5.90 -6.38 -25.51
CA SER A 493 7.36 -6.43 -25.27
C SER A 493 7.69 -5.78 -23.92
N ALA A 494 7.58 -6.56 -22.84
CA ALA A 494 7.87 -6.08 -21.50
C ALA A 494 9.37 -5.75 -21.28
N GLN A 495 9.64 -4.80 -20.40
CA GLN A 495 11.00 -4.49 -19.93
C GLN A 495 11.12 -4.92 -18.48
N LEU A 496 12.03 -5.85 -18.18
CA LEU A 496 12.34 -6.33 -16.85
C LEU A 496 13.74 -5.85 -16.49
N MET A 497 13.82 -4.93 -15.54
CA MET A 497 15.08 -4.32 -15.08
C MET A 497 15.26 -4.56 -13.59
N ARG A 498 16.40 -5.15 -13.19
CA ARG A 498 16.65 -5.47 -11.78
C ARG A 498 15.57 -6.36 -11.14
N CYS A 499 15.01 -7.28 -11.93
CA CYS A 499 13.90 -8.11 -11.49
C CYS A 499 14.37 -9.52 -11.11
N ALA A 500 13.63 -10.15 -10.20
CA ALA A 500 13.81 -11.55 -9.85
C ALA A 500 12.60 -12.37 -10.28
N VAL A 501 12.72 -13.19 -11.32
CA VAL A 501 11.69 -14.13 -11.79
C VAL A 501 12.05 -15.52 -11.29
N THR A 502 11.44 -15.94 -10.18
CA THR A 502 11.89 -17.13 -9.47
C THR A 502 10.80 -18.14 -9.12
N ARG A 503 11.14 -19.43 -9.15
CA ARG A 503 10.28 -20.54 -8.69
C ARG A 503 8.88 -20.59 -9.33
N ASN A 504 8.71 -20.05 -10.53
CA ASN A 504 7.44 -20.08 -11.24
C ASN A 504 7.28 -21.42 -11.99
N THR A 505 6.06 -21.97 -12.06
CA THR A 505 5.80 -23.29 -12.64
C THR A 505 4.72 -23.27 -13.73
N ALA A 506 5.10 -23.56 -14.97
CA ALA A 506 4.19 -23.72 -16.10
C ALA A 506 4.01 -25.21 -16.44
N LYS A 507 2.76 -25.69 -16.60
CA LYS A 507 2.54 -27.08 -16.99
C LYS A 507 2.92 -27.37 -18.46
N ASN A 508 3.03 -26.36 -19.32
CA ASN A 508 3.54 -26.49 -20.68
C ASN A 508 4.94 -25.88 -20.83
N SER A 509 5.05 -24.61 -21.22
CA SER A 509 6.32 -23.97 -21.56
C SER A 509 6.48 -22.60 -20.90
N GLY A 510 7.73 -22.15 -20.75
CA GLY A 510 8.07 -20.85 -20.17
C GLY A 510 7.74 -20.81 -18.68
N GLY A 511 8.50 -21.52 -17.85
CA GLY A 511 8.32 -21.49 -16.40
C GLY A 511 8.46 -20.06 -15.87
N GLY A 512 9.59 -19.42 -16.19
CA GLY A 512 9.82 -18.00 -15.89
C GLY A 512 9.11 -17.08 -16.88
N ILE A 513 9.62 -17.03 -18.11
CA ILE A 513 9.15 -16.11 -19.17
C ILE A 513 8.79 -16.90 -20.43
N TYR A 514 7.64 -16.58 -21.03
CA TYR A 514 7.29 -17.00 -22.39
C TYR A 514 7.09 -15.76 -23.28
N ALA A 515 7.81 -15.68 -24.39
CA ALA A 515 7.61 -14.70 -25.45
C ALA A 515 7.10 -15.33 -26.76
N TYR A 516 5.89 -14.95 -27.18
CA TYR A 516 5.25 -15.38 -28.43
C TYR A 516 5.06 -14.18 -29.36
N ASN A 517 5.81 -14.11 -30.48
CA ASN A 517 5.77 -12.93 -31.36
C ASN A 517 5.91 -11.61 -30.56
N SER A 518 6.91 -11.58 -29.69
CA SER A 518 7.11 -10.59 -28.64
C SER A 518 8.60 -10.52 -28.27
N SER A 519 9.14 -9.34 -28.01
CA SER A 519 10.58 -9.15 -27.83
C SER A 519 10.87 -8.45 -26.49
N PRO A 520 10.74 -9.14 -25.34
CA PRO A 520 11.06 -8.54 -24.06
C PRO A 520 12.54 -8.17 -23.92
N VAL A 521 12.81 -7.20 -23.05
CA VAL A 521 14.14 -6.84 -22.59
C VAL A 521 14.27 -7.31 -21.14
N VAL A 522 15.29 -8.11 -20.85
CA VAL A 522 15.67 -8.57 -19.52
C VAL A 522 17.07 -8.06 -19.23
N LEU A 523 17.19 -7.20 -18.22
CA LEU A 523 18.42 -6.45 -17.92
C LEU A 523 18.69 -6.46 -16.41
N TYR A 524 19.93 -6.74 -15.99
CA TYR A 524 20.32 -6.77 -14.58
C TYR A 524 19.43 -7.69 -13.73
N SER A 525 18.94 -8.79 -14.31
CA SER A 525 17.85 -9.56 -13.72
C SER A 525 18.24 -11.01 -13.45
N MET A 526 17.57 -11.62 -12.48
CA MET A 526 17.72 -13.02 -12.14
C MET A 526 16.49 -13.82 -12.57
N ILE A 527 16.70 -14.88 -13.35
CA ILE A 527 15.69 -15.87 -13.71
C ILE A 527 16.13 -17.20 -13.12
N SER A 528 15.53 -17.62 -12.00
CA SER A 528 16.04 -18.79 -11.27
C SER A 528 15.00 -19.76 -10.72
N GLY A 529 15.31 -21.05 -10.75
CA GLY A 529 14.49 -22.09 -10.14
C GLY A 529 13.11 -22.27 -10.79
N ASN A 530 12.90 -21.77 -12.00
CA ASN A 530 11.61 -21.88 -12.68
C ASN A 530 11.47 -23.24 -13.38
N ASN A 531 10.24 -23.74 -13.48
CA ASN A 531 9.95 -25.10 -13.96
C ASN A 531 8.92 -25.11 -15.10
N ALA A 532 9.19 -25.89 -16.15
CA ALA A 532 8.28 -26.17 -17.25
C ALA A 532 8.28 -27.66 -17.61
N ASN A 533 7.10 -28.26 -17.88
CA ASN A 533 7.05 -29.69 -18.28
C ASN A 533 7.46 -29.95 -19.73
N TYR A 534 7.58 -28.92 -20.57
CA TYR A 534 7.99 -29.08 -21.95
C TYR A 534 9.25 -28.27 -22.24
N TYR A 535 9.13 -26.95 -22.45
CA TYR A 535 10.23 -26.17 -23.00
C TYR A 535 10.46 -24.87 -22.25
N GLY A 536 11.73 -24.47 -22.12
CA GLY A 536 12.10 -23.17 -21.53
C GLY A 536 11.74 -23.08 -20.06
N GLY A 537 12.55 -23.69 -19.20
CA GLY A 537 12.35 -23.59 -17.75
C GLY A 537 12.44 -22.13 -17.30
N GLY A 538 13.53 -21.47 -17.68
CA GLY A 538 13.74 -20.04 -17.48
C GLY A 538 13.00 -19.22 -18.52
N VAL A 539 13.41 -19.31 -19.79
CA VAL A 539 12.88 -18.53 -20.91
C VAL A 539 12.48 -19.41 -22.08
N TYR A 540 11.28 -19.23 -22.61
CA TYR A 540 10.83 -19.80 -23.87
C TYR A 540 10.47 -18.67 -24.84
N CYS A 541 11.05 -18.66 -26.05
CA CYS A 541 10.75 -17.64 -27.06
C CYS A 541 10.54 -18.25 -28.46
N GLU A 542 9.50 -17.79 -29.15
CA GLU A 542 9.18 -18.27 -30.50
C GLU A 542 8.49 -17.25 -31.42
N TRP A 543 8.30 -17.63 -32.69
CA TRP A 543 7.60 -16.87 -33.73
C TRP A 543 8.20 -15.49 -33.99
N ARG A 544 9.43 -15.45 -34.54
CA ARG A 544 10.11 -14.20 -34.92
C ARG A 544 10.31 -13.20 -33.78
N SER A 545 10.26 -13.70 -32.55
CA SER A 545 10.64 -12.93 -31.36
C SER A 545 12.15 -12.61 -31.40
N SER A 546 12.54 -11.51 -30.78
CA SER A 546 13.95 -11.09 -30.66
C SER A 546 14.22 -10.55 -29.24
N PRO A 547 14.04 -11.36 -28.18
CA PRO A 547 14.26 -10.87 -26.82
C PRO A 547 15.73 -10.51 -26.59
N GLN A 548 15.96 -9.53 -25.74
CA GLN A 548 17.29 -9.11 -25.29
C GLN A 548 17.48 -9.56 -23.85
N VAL A 549 18.53 -10.34 -23.58
CA VAL A 549 18.91 -10.81 -22.24
C VAL A 549 20.32 -10.32 -21.98
N LEU A 550 20.46 -9.38 -21.06
CA LEU A 550 21.66 -8.57 -20.89
C LEU A 550 22.05 -8.52 -19.40
N ASN A 551 23.32 -8.71 -19.06
CA ASN A 551 23.83 -8.57 -17.68
C ASN A 551 22.95 -9.34 -16.68
N SER A 552 22.65 -10.60 -16.95
CA SER A 552 21.58 -11.33 -16.24
C SER A 552 21.98 -12.76 -15.89
N LEU A 553 21.42 -13.24 -14.79
CA LEU A 553 21.62 -14.60 -14.25
C LEU A 553 20.44 -15.50 -14.62
N ILE A 554 20.73 -16.66 -15.23
CA ILE A 554 19.74 -17.68 -15.60
C ILE A 554 20.17 -19.00 -14.95
N LEU A 555 19.65 -19.26 -13.76
CA LEU A 555 20.18 -20.30 -12.86
C LEU A 555 19.13 -21.35 -12.48
N ASP A 556 19.51 -22.61 -12.32
CA ASP A 556 18.65 -23.64 -11.70
C ASP A 556 17.26 -23.86 -12.33
N ASN A 557 17.08 -23.46 -13.60
CA ASN A 557 15.79 -23.61 -14.26
C ASN A 557 15.64 -25.01 -14.85
N ILE A 558 14.42 -25.53 -14.82
CA ILE A 558 14.10 -26.91 -15.17
C ILE A 558 13.10 -26.93 -16.34
N ALA A 559 13.46 -27.63 -17.42
CA ALA A 559 12.54 -28.01 -18.49
C ALA A 559 12.54 -29.52 -18.65
N GLN A 560 11.41 -30.20 -18.53
CA GLN A 560 11.40 -31.68 -18.62
C GLN A 560 11.71 -32.22 -20.04
N ARG A 561 11.71 -31.36 -21.08
CA ARG A 561 12.21 -31.74 -22.41
C ARG A 561 13.49 -30.99 -22.78
N SER A 562 13.40 -29.71 -23.13
CA SER A 562 14.53 -28.98 -23.72
C SER A 562 14.59 -27.51 -23.31
N GLY A 563 15.80 -26.96 -23.25
CA GLY A 563 16.04 -25.55 -22.91
C GLY A 563 15.75 -25.28 -21.44
N GLY A 564 16.54 -25.85 -20.53
CA GLY A 564 16.38 -25.61 -19.09
C GLY A 564 16.46 -24.11 -18.78
N GLY A 565 17.56 -23.48 -19.21
CA GLY A 565 17.75 -22.03 -19.14
C GLY A 565 16.92 -21.29 -20.19
N MET A 566 17.18 -21.54 -21.48
CA MET A 566 16.47 -20.88 -22.59
C MET A 566 16.19 -21.82 -23.77
N HIS A 567 14.97 -21.74 -24.30
CA HIS A 567 14.53 -22.44 -25.51
C HIS A 567 14.09 -21.45 -26.61
N ILE A 568 14.71 -21.56 -27.79
CA ILE A 568 14.62 -20.61 -28.89
C ILE A 568 14.08 -21.33 -30.14
N TYR A 569 12.96 -20.88 -30.69
CA TYR A 569 12.25 -21.61 -31.74
C TYR A 569 11.62 -20.70 -32.81
N ARG A 570 11.36 -21.25 -34.02
CA ARG A 570 10.60 -20.61 -35.11
C ARG A 570 11.10 -19.20 -35.49
N GLU A 571 12.27 -19.15 -36.13
CA GLU A 571 12.85 -17.91 -36.67
C GLU A 571 13.11 -16.84 -35.58
N CYS A 572 13.35 -17.26 -34.34
CA CYS A 572 13.65 -16.37 -33.23
C CYS A 572 15.14 -15.97 -33.24
N THR A 573 15.44 -14.71 -32.93
CA THR A 573 16.81 -14.15 -32.99
C THR A 573 17.13 -13.33 -31.74
N PRO A 574 17.26 -13.98 -30.57
CA PRO A 574 17.54 -13.26 -29.33
C PRO A 574 19.00 -12.79 -29.28
N THR A 575 19.23 -11.71 -28.53
CA THR A 575 20.57 -11.23 -28.16
C THR A 575 20.81 -11.58 -26.70
N ILE A 576 21.89 -12.29 -26.43
CA ILE A 576 22.31 -12.75 -25.10
C ILE A 576 23.73 -12.23 -24.88
N THR A 577 23.89 -11.31 -23.92
CA THR A 577 25.17 -10.64 -23.70
C THR A 577 25.45 -10.47 -22.22
N ASN A 578 26.69 -10.71 -21.78
CA ASN A 578 27.10 -10.57 -20.38
C ASN A 578 26.18 -11.37 -19.45
N CYS A 579 25.97 -12.65 -19.72
CA CYS A 579 25.03 -13.46 -18.94
C CYS A 579 25.71 -14.67 -18.33
N THR A 580 25.11 -15.24 -17.28
CA THR A 580 25.52 -16.53 -16.71
C THR A 580 24.35 -17.50 -16.75
N PHE A 581 24.48 -18.56 -17.55
CA PHE A 581 23.56 -19.69 -17.62
C PHE A 581 24.17 -20.89 -16.89
N ALA A 582 23.76 -21.15 -15.66
CA ALA A 582 24.33 -22.25 -14.88
C ALA A 582 23.31 -23.13 -14.15
N PHE A 583 23.67 -24.39 -13.92
CA PHE A 583 22.88 -25.36 -13.17
C PHE A 583 21.47 -25.63 -13.73
N ASN A 584 21.21 -25.25 -14.99
CA ASN A 584 19.93 -25.49 -15.62
C ASN A 584 19.80 -26.93 -16.11
N THR A 585 18.59 -27.46 -15.98
CA THR A 585 18.29 -28.88 -16.19
C THR A 585 17.28 -29.07 -17.33
N ALA A 586 17.70 -29.82 -18.35
CA ALA A 586 16.84 -30.40 -19.35
C ALA A 586 17.28 -31.84 -19.67
N PRO A 587 16.46 -32.88 -19.39
CA PRO A 587 16.85 -34.27 -19.58
C PRO A 587 17.13 -34.66 -21.05
N ASN A 588 16.43 -34.06 -22.01
CA ASN A 588 16.64 -34.42 -23.42
C ASN A 588 17.81 -33.64 -24.01
N GLN A 589 17.69 -32.31 -24.15
CA GLN A 589 18.66 -31.49 -24.88
C GLN A 589 18.71 -30.04 -24.39
N GLY A 590 19.91 -29.45 -24.39
CA GLY A 590 20.14 -28.02 -24.16
C GLY A 590 19.72 -27.58 -22.76
N GLY A 591 20.40 -28.09 -21.73
CA GLY A 591 20.20 -27.65 -20.34
C GLY A 591 20.35 -26.13 -20.21
N GLY A 592 21.40 -25.54 -20.78
CA GLY A 592 21.62 -24.10 -20.86
C GLY A 592 20.77 -23.45 -21.96
N ILE A 593 21.21 -23.58 -23.22
CA ILE A 593 20.57 -22.91 -24.38
C ILE A 593 20.23 -23.95 -25.45
N TYR A 594 18.96 -23.97 -25.85
CA TYR A 594 18.46 -24.78 -26.96
C TYR A 594 17.95 -23.89 -28.09
N THR A 595 18.46 -24.06 -29.31
CA THR A 595 17.96 -23.37 -30.51
C THR A 595 17.52 -24.34 -31.61
N TYR A 596 16.35 -24.09 -32.19
CA TYR A 596 15.82 -24.83 -33.35
C TYR A 596 15.35 -23.89 -34.45
N GLY A 597 15.96 -24.00 -35.64
CA GLY A 597 15.65 -23.18 -36.81
C GLY A 597 15.79 -21.68 -36.56
N SER A 598 16.68 -21.28 -35.65
CA SER A 598 16.78 -19.95 -35.06
C SER A 598 18.24 -19.54 -34.88
N SER A 599 18.52 -18.24 -34.87
CA SER A 599 19.90 -17.70 -34.95
C SER A 599 20.15 -16.70 -33.82
N PRO A 600 20.40 -17.17 -32.58
CA PRO A 600 20.74 -16.29 -31.47
C PRO A 600 22.15 -15.70 -31.61
N SER A 601 22.35 -14.51 -31.05
CA SER A 601 23.68 -13.95 -30.82
C SER A 601 24.03 -14.08 -29.34
N VAL A 602 25.15 -14.76 -29.05
CA VAL A 602 25.62 -15.02 -27.68
C VAL A 602 27.04 -14.50 -27.53
N SER A 603 27.22 -13.52 -26.65
CA SER A 603 28.52 -12.90 -26.38
C SER A 603 28.80 -12.69 -24.90
N ASN A 604 30.08 -12.68 -24.50
CA ASN A 604 30.49 -12.42 -23.12
C ASN A 604 29.72 -13.24 -22.07
N THR A 605 29.33 -14.47 -22.42
CA THR A 605 28.37 -15.24 -21.62
C THR A 605 29.00 -16.54 -21.11
N ILE A 606 28.74 -16.86 -19.84
CA ILE A 606 29.05 -18.16 -19.23
C ILE A 606 27.87 -19.10 -19.46
N VAL A 607 28.12 -20.31 -19.96
CA VAL A 607 27.16 -21.43 -20.02
C VAL A 607 27.80 -22.66 -19.39
N ALA A 608 27.60 -22.85 -18.09
CA ALA A 608 28.34 -23.84 -17.32
C ALA A 608 27.48 -24.73 -16.43
N PHE A 609 27.94 -25.95 -16.15
CA PHE A 609 27.31 -26.86 -15.16
C PHE A 609 25.83 -27.17 -15.40
N ASN A 610 25.35 -27.04 -16.64
CA ASN A 610 23.99 -27.43 -17.02
C ASN A 610 23.98 -28.91 -17.44
N THR A 611 22.80 -29.55 -17.52
CA THR A 611 22.73 -30.92 -18.06
C THR A 611 23.24 -31.01 -19.50
N SER A 612 23.19 -29.91 -20.26
CA SER A 612 23.87 -29.74 -21.54
C SER A 612 24.10 -28.26 -21.79
N GLY A 613 25.16 -27.87 -22.51
CA GLY A 613 25.47 -26.48 -22.82
C GLY A 613 24.60 -25.92 -23.95
N ILE A 614 25.22 -25.56 -25.07
CA ILE A 614 24.54 -24.96 -26.23
C ILE A 614 24.20 -26.06 -27.26
N PHE A 615 22.91 -26.22 -27.53
CA PHE A 615 22.40 -27.12 -28.57
C PHE A 615 21.81 -26.33 -29.74
N ARG A 616 22.15 -26.72 -30.97
CA ARG A 616 21.57 -26.15 -32.19
C ARG A 616 21.05 -27.22 -33.15
N SER A 617 19.81 -27.01 -33.62
CA SER A 617 19.18 -27.77 -34.70
C SER A 617 18.62 -26.82 -35.77
N GLY A 618 19.42 -26.51 -36.79
CA GLY A 618 19.08 -25.50 -37.81
C GLY A 618 19.34 -24.06 -37.34
N GLY A 619 19.34 -23.09 -38.25
CA GLY A 619 19.77 -21.70 -37.98
C GLY A 619 21.28 -21.53 -37.83
N THR A 620 21.78 -20.34 -37.54
CA THR A 620 23.22 -20.02 -37.45
C THR A 620 23.50 -19.13 -36.24
N PRO A 621 23.69 -19.69 -35.04
CA PRO A 621 24.04 -18.91 -33.86
C PRO A 621 25.41 -18.23 -34.06
N THR A 622 25.54 -16.99 -33.58
CA THR A 622 26.82 -16.27 -33.52
C THR A 622 27.36 -16.32 -32.10
N LEU A 623 28.58 -16.84 -31.93
CA LEU A 623 29.20 -17.10 -30.63
C LEU A 623 30.58 -16.42 -30.56
N SER A 624 30.77 -15.53 -29.59
CA SER A 624 32.05 -14.82 -29.38
C SER A 624 32.28 -14.53 -27.89
N TYR A 625 33.50 -14.68 -27.40
CA TYR A 625 33.87 -14.35 -26.01
C TYR A 625 32.99 -15.04 -24.95
N ASN A 626 32.60 -16.30 -25.19
CA ASN A 626 31.83 -17.07 -24.23
C ASN A 626 32.70 -18.08 -23.48
N CYS A 627 32.31 -18.42 -22.26
CA CYS A 627 32.87 -19.55 -21.51
C CYS A 627 31.82 -20.67 -21.43
N VAL A 628 32.05 -21.80 -22.11
CA VAL A 628 31.13 -22.95 -22.09
C VAL A 628 31.84 -24.16 -21.53
N TYR A 629 31.51 -24.56 -20.30
CA TYR A 629 32.29 -25.53 -19.53
C TYR A 629 31.45 -26.45 -18.66
N GLY A 630 31.94 -27.66 -18.38
CA GLY A 630 31.40 -28.51 -17.30
C GLY A 630 29.94 -28.93 -17.49
N ASN A 631 29.39 -28.85 -18.70
CA ASN A 631 28.01 -29.28 -18.96
C ASN A 631 27.95 -30.81 -19.13
N THR A 632 27.06 -31.48 -18.40
CA THR A 632 27.09 -32.95 -18.21
C THR A 632 27.12 -33.75 -19.51
N ASN A 633 26.20 -33.46 -20.45
CA ASN A 633 26.10 -34.24 -21.69
C ASN A 633 27.06 -33.75 -22.77
N TYR A 634 27.23 -32.43 -22.91
CA TYR A 634 28.08 -31.77 -23.91
C TYR A 634 28.11 -30.26 -23.66
N ASN A 635 29.22 -29.61 -24.02
CA ASN A 635 29.30 -28.14 -24.10
C ASN A 635 28.62 -27.60 -25.37
N TYR A 636 28.87 -28.24 -26.52
CA TYR A 636 28.29 -27.87 -27.81
C TYR A 636 27.72 -29.08 -28.55
N LYS A 637 26.57 -28.93 -29.19
CA LYS A 637 26.00 -29.95 -30.08
C LYS A 637 25.25 -29.34 -31.26
N GLY A 638 25.52 -29.86 -32.46
CA GLY A 638 24.98 -29.32 -33.72
C GLY A 638 25.65 -28.01 -34.19
N ILE A 639 26.71 -27.60 -33.49
CA ILE A 639 27.61 -26.48 -33.77
C ILE A 639 29.03 -27.07 -33.76
N THR A 640 29.91 -26.61 -34.66
CA THR A 640 31.34 -26.86 -34.54
C THR A 640 31.85 -26.17 -33.28
N ASP A 641 32.58 -26.88 -32.43
CA ASP A 641 33.12 -26.34 -31.19
C ASP A 641 33.96 -25.07 -31.48
N PRO A 642 33.54 -23.88 -30.99
CA PRO A 642 34.23 -22.62 -31.26
C PRO A 642 35.36 -22.34 -30.27
N THR A 643 35.69 -23.25 -29.34
CA THR A 643 36.74 -23.03 -28.33
C THR A 643 38.07 -22.63 -28.98
N GLY A 644 38.68 -21.56 -28.47
CA GLY A 644 39.91 -20.97 -29.01
C GLY A 644 39.71 -20.06 -30.23
N THR A 645 38.47 -19.85 -30.68
CA THR A 645 38.13 -18.93 -31.78
C THR A 645 37.23 -17.80 -31.28
N ASN A 646 37.42 -16.59 -31.82
CA ASN A 646 36.63 -15.40 -31.48
C ASN A 646 36.48 -15.17 -29.95
N GLY A 647 37.55 -15.43 -29.19
CA GLY A 647 37.57 -15.26 -27.73
C GLY A 647 36.80 -16.31 -26.92
N ASN A 648 36.20 -17.34 -27.55
CA ASN A 648 35.49 -18.38 -26.81
C ASN A 648 36.48 -19.31 -26.07
N ILE A 649 36.18 -19.60 -24.81
CA ILE A 649 36.97 -20.46 -23.91
C ILE A 649 36.13 -21.63 -23.38
N SER A 650 36.79 -22.72 -22.98
CA SER A 650 36.15 -23.87 -22.35
C SER A 650 37.03 -24.35 -21.20
N VAL A 651 36.90 -23.67 -20.07
CA VAL A 651 37.68 -23.91 -18.85
C VAL A 651 36.80 -23.55 -17.66
N ASP A 652 37.10 -24.10 -16.48
CA ASP A 652 36.26 -23.88 -15.29
C ASP A 652 36.10 -22.38 -14.99
N PRO A 653 34.89 -21.82 -15.04
CA PRO A 653 34.67 -20.41 -14.75
C PRO A 653 34.87 -20.05 -13.28
N LEU A 654 35.10 -21.01 -12.38
CA LEU A 654 35.26 -20.81 -10.94
C LEU A 654 34.10 -19.99 -10.36
N LEU A 655 32.87 -20.51 -10.45
CA LEU A 655 31.71 -19.85 -9.87
C LEU A 655 31.60 -20.15 -8.36
N THR A 656 31.15 -19.16 -7.59
CA THR A 656 30.80 -19.25 -6.16
C THR A 656 29.62 -20.20 -5.85
N GLY A 657 29.07 -20.87 -6.87
CA GLY A 657 27.95 -21.81 -6.77
C GLY A 657 26.69 -21.27 -7.45
N HIS A 658 25.53 -21.48 -6.81
CA HIS A 658 24.19 -21.19 -7.37
C HIS A 658 23.77 -19.71 -7.36
N ASN A 659 24.68 -18.81 -7.00
CA ASN A 659 24.54 -17.35 -7.13
C ASN A 659 25.24 -16.82 -8.39
N GLY A 660 26.21 -17.55 -8.96
CA GLY A 660 26.77 -17.28 -10.28
C GLY A 660 27.83 -16.18 -10.35
N HIS A 661 28.39 -15.74 -9.21
CA HIS A 661 29.53 -14.81 -9.16
C HIS A 661 30.86 -15.51 -9.37
N LEU A 662 31.83 -14.79 -9.90
CA LEU A 662 33.19 -15.26 -10.13
C LEU A 662 33.97 -15.36 -8.81
N LEU A 663 34.76 -16.42 -8.68
CA LEU A 663 35.78 -16.54 -7.65
C LEU A 663 37.10 -15.90 -8.14
N PRO A 664 38.03 -15.59 -7.21
CA PRO A 664 39.39 -15.20 -7.58
C PRO A 664 40.03 -16.20 -8.53
N ASP A 665 40.95 -15.70 -9.37
CA ASP A 665 41.66 -16.45 -10.41
C ASP A 665 40.75 -17.06 -11.49
N SER A 666 39.48 -16.64 -11.54
CA SER A 666 38.60 -17.07 -12.61
C SER A 666 39.20 -16.71 -13.97
N PRO A 667 39.25 -17.67 -14.90
CA PRO A 667 39.71 -17.43 -16.27
C PRO A 667 38.72 -16.59 -17.09
N CYS A 668 37.56 -16.25 -16.51
CA CYS A 668 36.59 -15.34 -17.09
C CYS A 668 36.87 -13.87 -16.75
N ILE A 669 37.74 -13.61 -15.76
CA ILE A 669 38.14 -12.26 -15.36
C ILE A 669 38.96 -11.62 -16.48
N ASN A 670 38.60 -10.38 -16.82
CA ASN A 670 39.16 -9.56 -17.89
C ASN A 670 39.25 -10.32 -19.22
N ALA A 671 38.31 -11.24 -19.51
CA ALA A 671 38.38 -12.16 -20.64
C ALA A 671 37.42 -11.82 -21.80
N GLY A 672 36.48 -10.90 -21.60
CA GLY A 672 35.40 -10.57 -22.53
C GLY A 672 35.75 -9.51 -23.58
N ASP A 673 34.75 -9.11 -24.35
CA ASP A 673 34.85 -8.07 -25.38
C ASP A 673 34.11 -6.81 -24.97
N ASN A 674 34.85 -5.71 -24.79
CA ASN A 674 34.30 -4.41 -24.47
C ASN A 674 33.34 -3.90 -25.56
N GLY A 675 33.52 -4.31 -26.83
CA GLY A 675 32.66 -3.90 -27.93
C GLY A 675 31.23 -4.45 -27.86
N ALA A 676 31.02 -5.53 -27.10
CA ALA A 676 29.70 -6.09 -26.82
C ALA A 676 29.05 -5.48 -25.57
N SER A 677 29.78 -4.67 -24.81
CA SER A 677 29.33 -4.01 -23.58
C SER A 677 29.27 -2.49 -23.79
N SER A 678 28.57 -1.78 -22.90
CA SER A 678 28.63 -0.32 -22.83
C SER A 678 29.37 0.09 -21.56
N GLY A 679 30.21 1.12 -21.63
CA GLY A 679 30.94 1.62 -20.45
C GLY A 679 30.04 2.20 -19.36
N ASP A 680 28.79 2.56 -19.69
CA ASP A 680 27.81 3.07 -18.72
C ASP A 680 26.95 1.94 -18.11
N TRP A 681 27.18 0.68 -18.51
CA TRP A 681 26.46 -0.45 -17.92
C TRP A 681 26.98 -0.78 -16.54
N LEU A 682 26.09 -1.35 -15.74
CA LEU A 682 26.46 -1.99 -14.48
C LEU A 682 26.52 -3.50 -14.69
N ASP A 683 27.13 -4.24 -13.78
CA ASP A 683 26.98 -5.68 -13.71
C ASP A 683 25.75 -6.08 -12.88
N ILE A 684 25.70 -7.33 -12.40
CA ILE A 684 24.57 -7.84 -11.63
C ILE A 684 24.48 -7.29 -10.20
N ASP A 685 25.61 -6.91 -9.61
CA ASP A 685 25.72 -6.41 -8.24
C ASP A 685 25.65 -4.88 -8.16
N GLY A 686 25.88 -4.20 -9.30
CA GLY A 686 25.70 -2.76 -9.46
C GLY A 686 27.00 -2.00 -9.67
N GLU A 687 28.12 -2.70 -9.80
CA GLU A 687 29.45 -2.21 -10.13
C GLU A 687 29.54 -1.87 -11.62
N SER A 688 30.58 -1.13 -12.02
CA SER A 688 30.77 -0.78 -13.43
C SER A 688 31.05 -2.05 -14.25
N ARG A 689 30.42 -2.16 -15.42
CA ARG A 689 30.54 -3.35 -16.28
C ARG A 689 31.87 -3.45 -17.05
N ILE A 690 32.76 -2.46 -16.92
CA ILE A 690 34.11 -2.55 -17.47
C ILE A 690 35.04 -2.07 -16.37
N MET A 691 35.57 -3.01 -15.60
CA MET A 691 36.64 -2.74 -14.63
C MET A 691 37.99 -3.12 -15.24
N ASP A 692 39.08 -2.52 -14.74
CA ASP A 692 40.46 -2.79 -15.17
C ASP A 692 40.70 -2.85 -16.69
N GLU A 693 40.04 -1.93 -17.42
CA GLU A 693 40.09 -1.77 -18.88
C GLU A 693 39.42 -2.88 -19.71
N ARG A 694 38.95 -4.00 -19.12
CA ARG A 694 38.36 -5.10 -19.89
C ARG A 694 37.23 -5.82 -19.16
N VAL A 695 36.11 -6.03 -19.87
CA VAL A 695 34.93 -6.70 -19.31
C VAL A 695 35.17 -8.18 -18.99
N ASP A 696 34.57 -8.67 -17.92
CA ASP A 696 34.54 -10.10 -17.58
C ASP A 696 33.56 -10.87 -18.48
N ILE A 697 33.82 -12.17 -18.69
CA ILE A 697 32.82 -13.06 -19.30
C ILE A 697 31.84 -13.48 -18.19
N GLY A 698 30.53 -13.26 -18.38
CA GLY A 698 29.51 -13.60 -17.38
C GLY A 698 28.61 -12.41 -17.06
N ALA A 699 27.71 -12.56 -16.07
CA ALA A 699 26.86 -11.45 -15.60
C ALA A 699 27.49 -10.60 -14.50
N ASP A 700 28.55 -11.12 -13.88
CA ASP A 700 29.29 -10.56 -12.75
C ASP A 700 30.58 -9.93 -13.26
N GLU A 701 31.02 -8.84 -12.65
CA GLU A 701 32.36 -8.29 -12.80
C GLU A 701 33.11 -8.55 -11.49
N PHE A 702 34.22 -9.29 -11.52
CA PHE A 702 34.92 -9.65 -10.31
C PHE A 702 35.55 -8.42 -9.66
N VAL A 703 35.02 -8.01 -8.51
CA VAL A 703 35.59 -6.95 -7.69
C VAL A 703 36.28 -7.56 -6.48
N PRO A 704 37.61 -7.37 -6.33
CA PRO A 704 38.31 -7.78 -5.12
C PRO A 704 37.68 -7.14 -3.88
N PRO A 705 37.45 -7.91 -2.79
CA PRO A 705 36.83 -7.36 -1.59
C PRO A 705 37.72 -6.28 -0.95
N THR A 706 37.09 -5.34 -0.25
CA THR A 706 37.76 -4.33 0.57
C THR A 706 37.52 -4.62 2.05
N VAL A 707 38.46 -4.23 2.91
CA VAL A 707 38.30 -4.33 4.37
C VAL A 707 38.43 -2.95 4.98
N ASN A 708 37.38 -2.51 5.67
CA ASN A 708 37.34 -1.23 6.34
C ASN A 708 37.33 -1.43 7.86
N GLY A 709 38.11 -0.63 8.57
CA GLY A 709 38.27 -0.84 10.00
C GLY A 709 38.89 0.34 10.72
N MET A 710 39.24 0.10 11.97
CA MET A 710 39.90 1.04 12.86
C MET A 710 41.05 0.34 13.58
N VAL A 711 42.24 0.94 13.53
CA VAL A 711 43.34 0.58 14.42
C VAL A 711 43.22 1.46 15.67
N VAL A 712 43.01 0.84 16.82
CA VAL A 712 42.83 1.55 18.10
C VAL A 712 44.16 1.56 18.83
N PHE A 713 44.73 2.75 19.03
CA PHE A 713 46.04 2.94 19.68
C PHE A 713 45.97 3.06 21.21
N GLY A 714 44.77 2.91 21.80
CA GLY A 714 44.56 2.78 23.23
C GLY A 714 44.93 4.03 24.02
N ASP A 715 46.00 3.95 24.81
CA ASP A 715 46.46 5.00 25.74
C ASP A 715 47.22 6.15 25.06
N TYR A 716 47.48 6.05 23.76
CA TYR A 716 48.21 7.05 22.99
C TYR A 716 47.29 8.18 22.51
N ASN A 717 47.59 9.41 22.92
CA ASN A 717 46.86 10.64 22.58
C ASN A 717 47.65 11.56 21.63
N GLY A 718 48.84 11.14 21.19
CA GLY A 718 49.68 11.86 20.24
C GLY A 718 49.17 11.81 18.80
N VAL A 719 49.95 12.38 17.88
CA VAL A 719 49.66 12.31 16.44
C VAL A 719 49.91 10.88 15.95
N LEU A 720 48.88 10.25 15.38
CA LEU A 720 48.97 8.90 14.82
C LEU A 720 49.86 8.85 13.57
N PRO A 721 50.56 7.73 13.32
CA PRO A 721 51.34 7.57 12.11
C PRO A 721 50.42 7.60 10.87
N PRO A 722 50.84 8.24 9.76
CA PRO A 722 50.02 8.33 8.55
C PRO A 722 49.85 6.98 7.85
N ALA A 723 50.74 6.02 8.14
CA ALA A 723 50.64 4.66 7.65
C ALA A 723 51.29 3.66 8.62
N LEU A 724 50.86 2.41 8.51
CA LEU A 724 51.29 1.29 9.35
C LEU A 724 51.71 0.11 8.48
N ASP A 725 52.83 -0.53 8.81
CA ASP A 725 53.20 -1.79 8.18
C ASP A 725 52.32 -2.92 8.75
N ILE A 726 51.68 -3.64 7.85
CA ILE A 726 50.77 -4.74 8.15
C ILE A 726 51.23 -6.01 7.43
N GLU A 727 50.81 -7.15 7.98
CA GLU A 727 50.93 -8.45 7.35
C GLU A 727 49.53 -9.01 7.07
N VAL A 728 49.30 -9.39 5.82
CA VAL A 728 48.11 -10.12 5.38
C VAL A 728 48.55 -11.55 5.08
N ARG A 729 48.09 -12.51 5.89
CA ARG A 729 48.50 -13.93 5.79
C ARG A 729 47.33 -14.81 5.38
N LEU A 730 47.44 -15.40 4.19
CA LEU A 730 46.48 -16.37 3.63
C LEU A 730 47.10 -17.77 3.62
N GLY A 731 46.70 -18.62 4.57
CA GLY A 731 47.31 -19.92 4.76
C GLY A 731 48.82 -19.81 5.07
N ALA A 732 49.68 -20.35 4.20
CA ALA A 732 51.13 -20.31 4.36
C ALA A 732 51.81 -19.11 3.66
N THR A 733 51.04 -18.25 2.99
CA THR A 733 51.57 -17.12 2.22
C THR A 733 51.34 -15.82 3.00
N SER A 734 52.41 -15.06 3.20
CA SER A 734 52.36 -13.73 3.83
C SER A 734 52.64 -12.63 2.81
N GLU A 735 51.86 -11.57 2.87
CA GLU A 735 52.05 -10.35 2.11
C GLU A 735 52.20 -9.18 3.09
N PHE A 736 53.26 -8.39 2.93
CA PHE A 736 53.49 -7.20 3.74
C PHE A 736 53.07 -5.96 2.95
N ARG A 737 52.23 -5.12 3.56
CA ARG A 737 51.71 -3.90 2.95
C ARG A 737 51.91 -2.72 3.88
N ASN A 738 52.04 -1.53 3.30
CA ASN A 738 51.96 -0.28 4.03
C ASN A 738 50.52 0.23 3.93
N LEU A 739 49.82 0.27 5.07
CA LEU A 739 48.41 0.63 5.18
C LEU A 739 48.26 2.08 5.62
N TRP A 740 47.55 2.88 4.82
CA TRP A 740 47.26 4.27 5.15
C TRP A 740 46.18 4.37 6.23
N LEU A 741 46.42 5.22 7.22
CA LEU A 741 45.49 5.49 8.32
C LEU A 741 44.89 6.89 8.20
N GLY A 742 43.63 7.02 8.56
CA GLY A 742 42.98 8.29 8.86
C GLY A 742 43.51 8.89 10.16
N ILE A 743 43.21 10.17 10.39
CA ILE A 743 43.65 10.90 11.59
C ILE A 743 43.12 10.30 12.92
N ASP A 744 42.09 9.47 12.83
CA ASP A 744 41.43 8.76 13.92
C ASP A 744 41.79 7.27 13.99
N GLY A 745 42.73 6.81 13.15
CA GLY A 745 43.10 5.40 13.05
C GLY A 745 42.19 4.57 12.14
N SER A 746 41.21 5.19 11.46
CA SER A 746 40.42 4.51 10.43
C SER A 746 41.28 4.02 9.26
N PHE A 747 40.92 2.91 8.63
CA PHE A 747 41.66 2.39 7.48
C PHE A 747 40.74 1.73 6.45
N THR A 748 41.24 1.68 5.22
CA THR A 748 40.70 0.84 4.13
C THR A 748 41.85 0.02 3.56
N LEU A 749 41.75 -1.30 3.64
CA LEU A 749 42.60 -2.25 2.94
C LEU A 749 41.96 -2.55 1.57
N PRO A 750 42.48 -1.96 0.47
CA PRO A 750 42.00 -2.27 -0.87
C PRO A 750 42.49 -3.65 -1.31
N SER A 751 41.76 -4.30 -2.21
CA SER A 751 42.13 -5.58 -2.80
C SER A 751 42.56 -6.61 -1.76
N ALA A 752 41.70 -6.79 -0.75
CA ALA A 752 41.88 -7.82 0.25
C ALA A 752 41.77 -9.20 -0.40
N PRO A 753 42.48 -10.23 0.11
CA PRO A 753 42.26 -11.60 -0.32
C PRO A 753 40.78 -11.97 -0.13
N ALA A 754 40.22 -12.77 -1.04
CA ALA A 754 38.91 -13.37 -0.81
C ALA A 754 39.04 -14.59 0.10
N GLY A 755 38.14 -14.73 1.07
CA GLY A 755 38.14 -15.82 2.04
C GLY A 755 38.64 -15.40 3.42
N VAL A 756 38.99 -16.39 4.24
CA VAL A 756 39.49 -16.18 5.60
C VAL A 756 41.00 -15.97 5.58
N PHE A 757 41.47 -14.85 6.14
CA PHE A 757 42.88 -14.53 6.27
C PHE A 757 43.18 -13.82 7.59
N ALA A 758 44.45 -13.87 8.03
CA ALA A 758 44.92 -13.14 9.19
C ALA A 758 45.42 -11.76 8.77
N PHE A 759 44.90 -10.72 9.40
CA PHE A 759 45.37 -9.34 9.30
C PHE A 759 46.14 -9.00 10.57
N SER A 760 47.43 -8.69 10.43
CA SER A 760 48.30 -8.41 11.58
C SER A 760 48.91 -7.02 11.49
N ALA A 761 48.91 -6.30 12.61
CA ALA A 761 49.48 -4.97 12.74
C ALA A 761 50.55 -4.96 13.85
N LYS A 762 51.74 -4.43 13.57
CA LYS A 762 52.82 -4.25 14.56
C LYS A 762 53.57 -2.93 14.31
N PRO A 763 53.09 -1.80 14.85
CA PRO A 763 53.88 -0.57 14.89
C PRO A 763 55.05 -0.67 15.88
N SER A 764 55.93 0.36 15.90
CA SER A 764 57.26 0.29 16.54
C SER A 764 57.25 -0.11 18.01
N HIS A 765 56.37 0.49 18.82
CA HIS A 765 56.32 0.26 20.27
C HIS A 765 55.03 -0.41 20.77
N TRP A 766 54.27 -1.01 19.85
CA TRP A 766 53.07 -1.77 20.20
C TRP A 766 53.27 -3.25 19.93
N LEU A 767 52.67 -4.07 20.78
CA LEU A 767 52.56 -5.50 20.57
C LEU A 767 51.80 -5.79 19.27
N ARG A 768 52.27 -6.81 18.54
CA ARG A 768 51.61 -7.33 17.34
C ARG A 768 50.22 -7.83 17.71
N ARG A 769 49.24 -7.41 16.93
CA ARG A 769 47.86 -7.89 17.05
C ARG A 769 47.37 -8.43 15.73
N THR A 770 46.76 -9.61 15.78
CA THR A 770 46.24 -10.33 14.64
C THR A 770 44.75 -10.53 14.78
N VAL A 771 44.00 -10.12 13.77
CA VAL A 771 42.57 -10.39 13.65
C VAL A 771 42.31 -11.27 12.44
N GLU A 772 41.38 -12.21 12.60
CA GLU A 772 40.89 -13.00 11.48
C GLU A 772 39.83 -12.19 10.72
N VAL A 773 39.99 -12.08 9.41
CA VAL A 773 39.05 -11.39 8.53
C VAL A 773 38.52 -12.38 7.51
N ASP A 774 37.20 -12.45 7.39
CA ASP A 774 36.50 -13.32 6.44
C ASP A 774 35.78 -12.50 5.37
N THR A 775 36.38 -12.39 4.19
CA THR A 775 35.81 -11.73 3.01
C THR A 775 35.10 -12.71 2.07
N SER A 776 34.79 -13.95 2.52
CA SER A 776 34.11 -14.95 1.67
C SER A 776 32.75 -14.48 1.14
N ALA A 777 32.12 -13.52 1.81
CA ALA A 777 30.85 -12.90 1.42
C ALA A 777 31.00 -11.51 0.77
N GLY A 778 32.23 -11.11 0.41
CA GLY A 778 32.56 -9.81 -0.17
C GLY A 778 33.31 -8.88 0.80
N SER A 779 33.16 -7.57 0.58
CA SER A 779 33.84 -6.54 1.40
C SER A 779 33.35 -6.55 2.85
N VAL A 780 34.27 -6.36 3.80
CA VAL A 780 34.01 -6.36 5.25
C VAL A 780 34.22 -4.95 5.82
N SER A 781 33.42 -4.56 6.79
CA SER A 781 33.60 -3.31 7.54
C SER A 781 33.49 -3.54 9.04
N GLY A 782 34.01 -2.60 9.83
CA GLY A 782 33.97 -2.67 11.30
C GLY A 782 35.03 -3.60 11.90
N ILE A 783 36.11 -3.90 11.18
CA ILE A 783 37.26 -4.58 11.74
C ILE A 783 37.94 -3.64 12.73
N GLU A 784 38.07 -4.08 13.98
CA GLU A 784 38.82 -3.34 15.00
C GLU A 784 40.10 -4.09 15.34
N VAL A 785 41.23 -3.38 15.31
CA VAL A 785 42.53 -3.91 15.73
C VAL A 785 43.02 -3.05 16.88
N SER A 786 42.77 -3.52 18.10
CA SER A 786 43.13 -2.78 19.33
C SER A 786 44.55 -3.13 19.74
N LEU A 787 45.46 -2.18 19.58
CA LEU A 787 46.88 -2.35 19.88
C LEU A 787 47.17 -2.16 21.37
N THR A 788 48.19 -2.85 21.86
CA THR A 788 48.67 -2.75 23.25
C THR A 788 50.05 -2.11 23.23
N ASN A 789 50.21 -1.01 23.97
CA ASN A 789 51.45 -0.25 24.00
C ASN A 789 52.44 -0.85 25.03
N GLY A 790 53.74 -0.55 24.91
CA GLY A 790 54.78 -0.85 25.90
C GLY A 790 55.95 -1.70 25.40
N ASP A 791 55.96 -2.09 24.12
CA ASP A 791 57.01 -2.89 23.46
C ASP A 791 58.13 -1.97 22.94
N ILE A 792 58.77 -1.21 23.83
CA ILE A 792 59.72 -0.14 23.49
C ILE A 792 60.92 -0.68 22.71
N ASP A 793 61.37 -1.91 23.00
CA ASP A 793 62.49 -2.52 22.30
C ASP A 793 62.11 -3.31 21.04
N GLY A 794 60.81 -3.47 20.80
CA GLY A 794 60.23 -4.02 19.59
C GLY A 794 60.29 -5.55 19.49
N ASP A 795 60.61 -6.24 20.58
CA ASP A 795 60.71 -7.71 20.64
C ASP A 795 59.37 -8.45 20.71
N ASN A 796 58.25 -7.71 20.75
CA ASN A 796 56.88 -8.21 20.82
C ASN A 796 56.46 -8.70 22.21
N GLU A 797 57.15 -8.28 23.26
CA GLU A 797 56.80 -8.51 24.66
C GLU A 797 56.93 -7.20 25.46
N VAL A 798 56.14 -7.02 26.53
CA VAL A 798 56.32 -5.88 27.46
C VAL A 798 57.06 -6.39 28.69
N THR A 799 58.35 -6.13 28.77
CA THR A 799 59.24 -6.75 29.74
C THR A 799 60.06 -5.73 30.54
N LEU A 800 61.00 -6.25 31.35
CA LEU A 800 61.95 -5.43 32.09
C LEU A 800 62.93 -4.71 31.14
N PHE A 801 63.13 -5.19 29.92
CA PHE A 801 63.99 -4.54 28.94
C PHE A 801 63.36 -3.23 28.44
N ASP A 802 62.07 -3.24 28.14
CA ASP A 802 61.28 -2.04 27.82
C ASP A 802 61.30 -1.04 28.97
N PHE A 803 61.08 -1.54 30.20
CA PHE A 803 61.19 -0.71 31.39
C PHE A 803 62.57 -0.04 31.49
N GLY A 804 63.64 -0.79 31.20
CA GLY A 804 65.00 -0.27 31.15
C GLY A 804 65.20 0.83 30.11
N GLN A 805 64.55 0.73 28.94
CA GLN A 805 64.57 1.76 27.90
C GLN A 805 63.79 3.00 28.31
N LEU A 806 62.61 2.85 28.92
CA LEU A 806 61.83 3.97 29.44
C LEU A 806 62.60 4.75 30.51
N VAL A 807 63.26 4.06 31.45
CA VAL A 807 64.06 4.70 32.51
C VAL A 807 65.24 5.48 31.93
N GLN A 808 65.86 5.01 30.84
CA GLN A 808 66.95 5.74 30.18
C GLN A 808 66.48 7.04 29.54
N ALA A 809 65.25 7.05 29.03
CA ALA A 809 64.63 8.22 28.41
C ALA A 809 63.86 9.10 29.40
N PHE A 810 63.72 8.71 30.67
CA PHE A 810 62.89 9.44 31.63
C PHE A 810 63.28 10.91 31.80
N GLY A 811 62.30 11.80 31.66
CA GLY A 811 62.44 13.25 31.74
C GLY A 811 63.07 13.91 30.50
N SER A 812 63.14 13.20 29.37
CA SER A 812 63.64 13.74 28.10
C SER A 812 62.52 14.30 27.22
N LEU A 813 62.90 15.23 26.34
CA LEU A 813 62.07 15.83 25.29
C LEU A 813 62.71 15.60 23.91
N PRO A 814 61.94 15.72 22.80
CA PRO A 814 62.49 15.65 21.45
C PRO A 814 63.68 16.59 21.24
N GLY A 815 64.86 16.01 20.99
CA GLY A 815 66.12 16.72 20.78
C GLY A 815 67.17 16.53 21.88
N ASP A 816 66.80 15.94 23.01
CA ASP A 816 67.75 15.54 24.07
C ASP A 816 68.56 14.31 23.65
N GLU A 817 69.79 14.18 24.16
CA GLU A 817 70.68 13.06 23.82
C GLU A 817 70.12 11.69 24.24
N ASN A 818 69.27 11.65 25.27
CA ASN A 818 68.64 10.43 25.79
C ASN A 818 67.17 10.29 25.37
N TRP A 819 66.68 11.10 24.44
CA TRP A 819 65.32 10.98 23.91
C TRP A 819 65.14 9.65 23.17
N ASN A 820 64.14 8.87 23.59
CA ASN A 820 63.66 7.70 22.86
C ASN A 820 62.19 7.95 22.48
N PRO A 821 61.87 8.16 21.20
CA PRO A 821 60.49 8.39 20.78
C PRO A 821 59.55 7.21 21.07
N ASP A 822 60.09 5.99 21.18
CA ASP A 822 59.30 4.80 21.51
C ASP A 822 59.02 4.67 23.02
N ALA A 823 59.65 5.49 23.86
CA ALA A 823 59.38 5.55 25.29
C ALA A 823 58.30 6.59 25.69
N ASP A 824 57.84 7.40 24.73
CA ASP A 824 56.69 8.33 24.86
C ASP A 824 55.40 7.56 24.48
N LEU A 825 54.85 6.84 25.45
CA LEU A 825 53.77 5.88 25.27
C LEU A 825 52.39 6.54 25.29
N ASP A 826 52.24 7.73 25.89
CA ASP A 826 51.01 8.53 25.80
C ASP A 826 51.02 9.57 24.66
N GLY A 827 52.19 9.83 24.06
CA GLY A 827 52.35 10.65 22.86
C GLY A 827 52.27 12.15 23.12
N ASP A 828 52.50 12.60 24.36
CA ASP A 828 52.43 14.02 24.73
C ASP A 828 53.73 14.80 24.43
N GLY A 829 54.79 14.10 24.00
CA GLY A 829 56.09 14.67 23.66
C GLY A 829 57.07 14.78 24.82
N GLU A 830 56.82 14.12 25.95
CA GLU A 830 57.72 14.04 27.11
C GLU A 830 57.68 12.64 27.75
N VAL A 831 58.83 12.04 28.08
CA VAL A 831 58.82 10.74 28.79
C VAL A 831 58.69 10.97 30.30
N THR A 832 57.54 10.64 30.89
CA THR A 832 57.19 10.95 32.27
C THR A 832 56.73 9.73 33.10
N LEU A 833 56.17 10.00 34.28
CA LEU A 833 55.52 8.97 35.11
C LEU A 833 54.20 8.47 34.49
N PHE A 834 53.62 9.18 33.53
CA PHE A 834 52.41 8.72 32.83
C PHE A 834 52.73 7.56 31.88
N ASP A 835 53.82 7.64 31.12
CA ASP A 835 54.34 6.53 30.30
C ASP A 835 54.69 5.31 31.14
N PHE A 836 55.35 5.54 32.29
CA PHE A 836 55.60 4.49 33.26
C PHE A 836 54.29 3.80 33.70
N GLY A 837 53.23 4.58 33.91
CA GLY A 837 51.90 4.07 34.24
C GLY A 837 51.28 3.19 33.14
N ILE A 838 51.55 3.51 31.86
CA ILE A 838 51.12 2.71 30.70
C ILE A 838 51.92 1.41 30.64
N LEU A 839 53.26 1.48 30.70
CA LEU A 839 54.12 0.31 30.65
C LEU A 839 53.80 -0.69 31.78
N VAL A 840 53.62 -0.20 33.01
CA VAL A 840 53.27 -1.06 34.16
C VAL A 840 51.91 -1.72 34.00
N ARG A 841 50.96 -1.06 33.32
CA ARG A 841 49.61 -1.62 33.09
C ARG A 841 49.66 -2.86 32.20
N TYR A 842 50.56 -2.88 31.22
CA TYR A 842 50.70 -3.96 30.25
C TYR A 842 51.94 -4.83 30.49
N PHE A 843 52.59 -4.70 31.65
CA PHE A 843 53.80 -5.45 31.96
C PHE A 843 53.54 -6.96 31.98
N GLY A 844 54.32 -7.71 31.20
CA GLY A 844 54.19 -9.15 31.01
C GLY A 844 53.21 -9.56 29.90
N GLU A 845 52.63 -8.61 29.16
CA GLU A 845 51.84 -8.90 27.97
C GLU A 845 52.74 -9.30 26.80
N ILE A 846 52.23 -10.18 25.94
CA ILE A 846 52.94 -10.73 24.77
C ILE A 846 52.03 -10.54 23.55
N GLY A 847 52.61 -10.10 22.44
CA GLY A 847 51.91 -9.94 21.17
C GLY A 847 51.65 -11.26 20.45
N ASP A 848 50.81 -11.23 19.42
CA ASP A 848 50.43 -12.42 18.66
C ASP A 848 51.56 -12.90 17.72
N GLU A 849 51.68 -14.23 17.55
CA GLU A 849 52.69 -14.91 16.71
C GLU A 849 52.35 -15.06 15.21
#